data_AF-A0AAN7QDE0-F1
#
_entry.id   AF-A0AAN7QDE0-F1
#
_cell.length_a   1.000
_cell.length_b   1.000
_cell.length_c   1.000
_cell.angle_alpha   90.00
_cell.angle_beta   90.00
_cell.angle_gamma   90.00
#
_symmetry.space_group_name_H-M   'P 1'
#
loop_
_entity.id
_entity.type
_entity.pdbx_description
1 polymer ?
#
loop_
_entity_poly.entity_id
_entity_poly.type
_entity_poly.pdbx_seq_one_letter_code
_entity_poly.pdbx_strand_id
1 'polypeptide(L)'
;MNVIEVVETDGSTSHSADEDVQIFALVLINSAVELSGDSIGRHPRLLRMIQDDLFHHLVHYGTSSSQLVLAMICSTVLSIYHFLRRFMRLQLEAFFNYVLFRVALQGPSIQIQEVATEGIINFCRQPAFILEAYVNYDCNFMSRNVFEDIGKLLCRQAFPTPSSLTSLQLQAFEGLVILIHNIADNINMEDPSTFKPRGFEVTEYRPFWEENPEEEDENWVDSVRLRKAQKRKIMIAGNHYNLDDKKGLDYLKISNLVSGEAPDAKAYAAFFRFTPGLDKVSIGDYLGDPDEFHIKVLKEFTDTFEFSGMVLDTALRTYLETFRLPGESQKIHRIIEAFADRYYDQQSSEIFASKDAVLVLSYSIIMLNTDQHNPQVKKKMTEEEFIRNNRAINGGNDLPREYLSELFHSISTNEIKIDKQMMSNPNEMSPSRWVELVNRSRLANPFFQCDFDGRIGRDMFAAIAGPSVATLSACFEHAEEDELLHECVEGLFSIGRIAQYGLEDTLDELIAAFCKFTMLLNPYASTEETLFSFSNDLKSRMATLAVFTIANSFGFSIRGGWRNIVDCLLKLRRLKLLPQSVVEPDTDPASASDASSSSFRSESGPIFPNQDPRFSNGHQSSGIIARFSHFLAVDSAEDSLTLGASEFEQNLKIIKQCRIKNIFTSSRNFPDEGLVHLGRSLIFAAAGKGQKFNTPIEEEETIGFCWDLINTITISNIHRFSAFWPSFHDNLIAVAQFPLFSPVPFAERAMLCHLKLCLKLVSTRQADMLPEELIFRSITLMWKLDKEILDTCSEAIFKIISRILVEFPENIQTQLGWKSVLHLLVVTGRNPETYDQGVETLITILSNTNHLSRINYPCCIDCAFGFIGLKACPVDKKIKILDLLIETMNLLIRWHKNGFSDHAISNYRSSTSSNTSSSSLEENSKSLGTSNLALNMFVKLGEFLKNTSLARREEVRNHAIQGLGSIFPLAENLDFSSTSCMKCFNLVVCPMVDDLHEKVLVYSRRENVEVELRSWEESLKRSMKVLTDAFMHFLKLIWENQGFRTFWLGVLRRMDTCMKSDMGIYGETSLRKLVPELLRQMIMKMKDDNILLPSKGDDLWEITYIQIQWIAPSLKDELFPAM
;
A
#
# COMPACT_ATOMS: atom_id res chain seq x y z
N MET A 1 37.17 -30.58 -12.85
CA MET A 1 38.08 -30.26 -13.98
C MET A 1 38.23 -28.76 -14.12
N ASN A 2 39.26 -28.23 -13.47
CA ASN A 2 40.10 -27.13 -13.94
C ASN A 2 41.47 -27.44 -13.34
N VAL A 3 42.31 -28.09 -14.14
CA VAL A 3 43.71 -28.33 -13.81
C VAL A 3 44.34 -26.95 -13.70
N ILE A 4 44.90 -26.64 -12.54
CA ILE A 4 45.71 -25.46 -12.29
C ILE A 4 46.85 -25.49 -13.32
N GLU A 5 46.78 -24.64 -14.34
CA GLU A 5 47.98 -24.20 -15.03
C GLU A 5 48.81 -23.48 -13.97
N VAL A 6 49.91 -24.11 -13.58
CA VAL A 6 50.97 -23.48 -12.81
C VAL A 6 51.51 -22.35 -13.69
N VAL A 7 50.97 -21.15 -13.50
CA VAL A 7 51.53 -19.94 -14.08
C VAL A 7 52.85 -19.70 -13.35
N GLU A 8 53.95 -20.05 -14.03
CA GLU A 8 55.28 -19.55 -13.69
C GLU A 8 55.28 -18.03 -13.90
N THR A 9 54.92 -17.27 -12.87
CA THR A 9 55.24 -15.84 -12.82
C THR A 9 56.69 -15.68 -12.40
N ASP A 10 57.54 -15.28 -13.35
CA ASP A 10 58.87 -14.72 -13.13
C ASP A 10 58.79 -13.57 -12.10
N GLY A 11 59.06 -13.87 -10.84
CA GLY A 11 59.07 -12.90 -9.75
C GLY A 11 59.27 -13.59 -8.41
N SER A 12 60.50 -13.59 -7.91
CA SER A 12 60.96 -14.29 -6.72
C SER A 12 60.09 -14.06 -5.46
N THR A 13 59.20 -14.99 -5.15
CA THR A 13 58.78 -15.29 -3.77
C THR A 13 59.48 -16.58 -3.35
N SER A 14 60.42 -16.48 -2.41
CA SER A 14 61.09 -17.65 -1.85
C SER A 14 60.10 -18.49 -1.05
N HIS A 15 59.44 -19.47 -1.70
CA HIS A 15 58.65 -20.49 -1.01
C HIS A 15 59.55 -21.28 -0.08
N SER A 16 59.08 -21.52 1.15
CA SER A 16 59.79 -22.45 2.03
C SER A 16 59.53 -23.88 1.55
N ALA A 17 60.53 -24.77 1.66
CA ALA A 17 60.37 -26.17 1.26
C ALA A 17 59.19 -26.87 1.99
N ASP A 18 58.84 -26.38 3.19
CA ASP A 18 57.69 -26.86 3.96
C ASP A 18 56.34 -26.47 3.31
N GLU A 19 56.24 -25.30 2.68
CA GLU A 19 55.04 -24.87 1.94
C GLU A 19 54.80 -25.73 0.69
N ASP A 20 55.87 -26.05 -0.05
CA ASP A 20 55.77 -26.90 -1.25
C ASP A 20 55.23 -28.30 -0.90
N VAL A 21 55.68 -28.86 0.24
CA VAL A 21 55.18 -30.14 0.76
C VAL A 21 53.71 -30.04 1.14
N GLN A 22 53.28 -28.96 1.80
CA GLN A 22 51.88 -28.74 2.15
C GLN A 22 50.99 -28.62 0.91
N ILE A 23 51.41 -27.83 -0.08
CA ILE A 23 50.66 -27.66 -1.33
C ILE A 23 50.55 -29.00 -2.06
N PHE A 24 51.66 -29.74 -2.21
CA PHE A 24 51.65 -31.05 -2.85
C PHE A 24 50.71 -32.04 -2.13
N ALA A 25 50.72 -32.06 -0.79
CA ALA A 25 49.82 -32.88 0.00
C ALA A 25 48.35 -32.49 -0.23
N LEU A 26 48.01 -31.21 -0.23
CA LEU A 26 46.66 -30.72 -0.51
C LEU A 26 46.19 -31.08 -1.93
N VAL A 27 47.06 -30.99 -2.93
CA VAL A 27 46.76 -31.42 -4.30
C VAL A 27 46.42 -32.91 -4.35
N LEU A 28 47.20 -33.76 -3.68
CA LEU A 28 46.93 -35.19 -3.61
C LEU A 28 45.61 -35.50 -2.90
N ILE A 29 45.33 -34.82 -1.79
CA ILE A 29 44.08 -34.97 -1.04
C ILE A 29 42.89 -34.54 -1.91
N ASN A 30 42.96 -33.36 -2.54
CA ASN A 30 41.90 -32.87 -3.40
C ASN A 30 41.64 -33.82 -4.58
N SER A 31 42.71 -34.31 -5.22
CA SER A 31 42.61 -35.32 -6.29
C SER A 31 41.94 -36.61 -5.81
N ALA A 32 42.28 -37.08 -4.60
CA ALA A 32 41.66 -38.27 -4.01
C ALA A 32 40.16 -38.07 -3.73
N VAL A 33 39.76 -36.89 -3.25
CA VAL A 33 38.35 -36.52 -3.02
C VAL A 33 37.60 -36.44 -4.35
N GLU A 34 38.16 -35.76 -5.36
CA GLU A 34 37.53 -35.61 -6.69
C GLU A 34 37.37 -36.95 -7.42
N LEU A 35 38.37 -37.84 -7.35
CA LEU A 35 38.32 -39.15 -8.00
C LEU A 35 37.38 -40.13 -7.30
N SER A 36 37.31 -40.07 -5.97
CA SER A 36 36.49 -41.00 -5.19
C SER A 36 35.02 -40.56 -5.11
N GLY A 37 34.79 -39.25 -5.13
CA GLY A 37 33.47 -38.62 -4.99
C GLY A 37 32.70 -39.15 -3.77
N ASP A 38 31.40 -39.33 -3.97
CA ASP A 38 30.45 -39.80 -2.94
C ASP A 38 30.76 -41.21 -2.40
N SER A 39 31.63 -41.98 -3.08
CA SER A 39 31.99 -43.35 -2.68
C SER A 39 32.70 -43.38 -1.32
N ILE A 40 33.38 -42.29 -0.93
CA ILE A 40 34.03 -42.20 0.38
C ILE A 40 33.02 -42.34 1.52
N GLY A 41 31.80 -41.80 1.34
CA GLY A 41 30.72 -41.91 2.32
C GLY A 41 30.29 -43.36 2.63
N ARG A 42 30.58 -44.32 1.73
CA ARG A 42 30.29 -45.75 1.95
C ARG A 42 31.31 -46.45 2.84
N HIS A 43 32.42 -45.78 3.17
CA HIS A 43 33.51 -46.34 3.96
C HIS A 43 33.71 -45.56 5.27
N PRO A 44 33.10 -45.99 6.40
CA PRO A 44 33.07 -45.23 7.65
C PRO A 44 34.44 -44.84 8.21
N ARG A 45 35.47 -45.66 7.99
CA ARG A 45 36.84 -45.36 8.43
C ARG A 45 37.47 -44.22 7.64
N LEU A 46 37.28 -44.19 6.32
CA LEU A 46 37.77 -43.11 5.46
C LEU A 46 36.99 -41.82 5.72
N LEU A 47 35.66 -41.94 5.88
CA LEU A 47 34.81 -40.80 6.24
C LEU A 47 35.24 -40.18 7.58
N ARG A 48 35.53 -41.00 8.60
CA ARG A 48 36.03 -40.51 9.89
C ARG A 48 37.36 -39.76 9.76
N MET A 49 38.28 -40.27 8.94
CA MET A 49 39.56 -39.60 8.67
C MET A 49 39.36 -38.24 8.01
N ILE A 50 38.34 -38.09 7.17
CA ILE A 50 37.97 -36.79 6.58
C ILE A 50 37.29 -35.88 7.60
N GLN A 51 36.32 -36.40 8.36
CA GLN A 51 35.51 -35.65 9.34
C GLN A 51 36.31 -35.12 10.53
N ASP A 52 37.29 -35.90 10.99
CA ASP A 52 38.08 -35.62 12.19
C ASP A 52 39.48 -35.13 11.79
N ASP A 53 40.35 -36.04 11.35
CA ASP A 53 41.77 -35.73 11.12
C ASP A 53 41.96 -34.65 10.07
N LEU A 54 41.43 -34.82 8.85
CA LEU A 54 41.65 -33.88 7.76
C LEU A 54 41.09 -32.49 8.10
N PHE A 55 39.81 -32.39 8.48
CA PHE A 55 39.20 -31.10 8.77
C PHE A 55 39.82 -30.40 9.98
N HIS A 56 40.29 -31.13 10.99
CA HIS A 56 41.03 -30.54 12.10
C HIS A 56 42.26 -29.78 11.60
N HIS A 57 43.05 -30.43 10.73
CA HIS A 57 44.24 -29.82 10.15
C HIS A 57 43.89 -28.69 9.18
N LEU A 58 42.85 -28.84 8.34
CA LEU A 58 42.42 -27.77 7.42
C LEU A 58 41.98 -26.51 8.18
N VAL A 59 41.25 -26.66 9.30
CA VAL A 59 40.84 -25.54 10.16
C VAL A 59 42.04 -24.91 10.86
N HIS A 60 42.95 -25.72 11.40
CA HIS A 60 44.15 -25.24 12.07
C HIS A 60 45.04 -24.44 11.10
N TYR A 61 45.44 -25.06 9.98
CA TYR A 61 46.35 -24.43 9.02
C TYR A 61 45.73 -23.25 8.28
N GLY A 62 44.42 -23.28 7.99
CA GLY A 62 43.75 -22.19 7.27
C GLY A 62 43.83 -20.82 7.96
N THR A 63 44.05 -20.77 9.28
CA THR A 63 44.18 -19.51 10.03
C THR A 63 45.59 -18.92 10.03
N SER A 64 46.60 -19.72 9.70
CA SER A 64 48.03 -19.37 9.83
C SER A 64 48.85 -19.67 8.56
N SER A 65 48.18 -19.97 7.45
CA SER A 65 48.78 -20.35 6.18
C SER A 65 49.09 -19.16 5.27
N SER A 66 50.01 -19.34 4.32
CA SER A 66 50.23 -18.40 3.22
C SER A 66 49.07 -18.41 2.22
N GLN A 67 49.02 -17.41 1.33
CA GLN A 67 47.94 -17.20 0.35
C GLN A 67 47.67 -18.45 -0.51
N LEU A 68 48.71 -19.09 -1.04
CA LEU A 68 48.56 -20.27 -1.90
C LEU A 68 48.01 -21.48 -1.13
N VAL A 69 48.51 -21.71 0.08
CA VAL A 69 48.05 -22.80 0.93
C VAL A 69 46.59 -22.59 1.32
N LEU A 70 46.19 -21.37 1.69
CA LEU A 70 44.79 -21.06 1.99
C LEU A 70 43.87 -21.26 0.78
N ALA A 71 44.29 -20.83 -0.42
CA ALA A 71 43.53 -21.05 -1.65
C ALA A 71 43.32 -22.54 -1.94
N MET A 72 44.38 -23.36 -1.78
CA MET A 72 44.29 -24.82 -1.94
C MET A 72 43.42 -25.49 -0.87
N ILE A 73 43.45 -25.00 0.38
CA ILE A 73 42.55 -25.44 1.44
C ILE A 73 41.10 -25.13 1.04
N CYS A 74 40.80 -23.90 0.60
CA CYS A 74 39.45 -23.51 0.18
C CYS A 74 38.95 -24.37 -0.99
N SER A 75 39.80 -24.63 -1.98
CA SER A 75 39.50 -25.52 -3.12
C SER A 75 39.20 -26.95 -2.65
N THR A 76 40.03 -27.49 -1.75
CA THR A 76 39.83 -28.83 -1.20
C THR A 76 38.51 -28.93 -0.43
N VAL A 77 38.18 -27.93 0.40
CA VAL A 77 36.91 -27.90 1.15
C VAL A 77 35.72 -27.73 0.21
N LEU A 78 35.85 -26.97 -0.87
CA LEU A 78 34.81 -26.83 -1.90
C LEU A 78 34.54 -28.18 -2.62
N SER A 79 35.59 -28.93 -2.96
CA SER A 79 35.46 -30.30 -3.48
C SER A 79 34.78 -31.23 -2.47
N ILE A 80 35.14 -31.14 -1.19
CA ILE A 80 34.50 -31.93 -0.13
C ILE A 80 33.02 -31.54 0.01
N TYR A 81 32.67 -30.26 -0.09
CA TYR A 81 31.27 -29.84 -0.13
C TYR A 81 30.54 -30.44 -1.34
N HIS A 82 31.14 -30.41 -2.53
CA HIS A 82 30.50 -30.93 -3.73
C HIS A 82 30.13 -32.42 -3.60
N PHE A 83 31.05 -33.26 -3.12
CA PHE A 83 30.89 -34.72 -3.08
C PHE A 83 30.42 -35.28 -1.72
N LEU A 84 30.74 -34.63 -0.61
CA LEU A 84 30.57 -35.20 0.74
C LEU A 84 29.73 -34.34 1.68
N ARG A 85 29.11 -33.23 1.23
CA ARG A 85 28.30 -32.33 2.10
C ARG A 85 27.29 -33.04 2.99
N ARG A 86 26.70 -34.15 2.51
CA ARG A 86 25.77 -35.04 3.26
C ARG A 86 26.27 -35.40 4.67
N PHE A 87 27.59 -35.52 4.83
CA PHE A 87 28.23 -35.99 6.06
C PHE A 87 29.03 -34.89 6.80
N MET A 88 29.09 -33.67 6.26
CA MET A 88 30.06 -32.65 6.68
C MET A 88 29.40 -31.37 7.24
N ARG A 89 28.12 -31.44 7.65
CA ARG A 89 27.33 -30.28 8.10
C ARG A 89 28.06 -29.41 9.15
N LEU A 90 28.45 -30.00 10.28
CA LEU A 90 29.09 -29.23 11.37
C LEU A 90 30.53 -28.83 11.04
N GLN A 91 31.27 -29.65 10.29
CA GLN A 91 32.63 -29.38 9.86
C GLN A 91 32.69 -28.19 8.89
N LEU A 92 31.76 -28.11 7.95
CA LEU A 92 31.61 -26.97 7.04
C LEU A 92 31.25 -25.71 7.83
N GLU A 93 30.28 -25.78 8.75
CA GLU A 93 29.96 -24.65 9.64
C GLU A 93 31.22 -24.15 10.39
N ALA A 94 32.04 -25.06 10.93
CA ALA A 94 33.28 -24.69 11.60
C ALA A 94 34.30 -24.05 10.67
N PHE A 95 34.46 -24.56 9.44
CA PHE A 95 35.35 -23.97 8.46
C PHE A 95 34.97 -22.51 8.14
N PHE A 96 33.69 -22.23 7.94
CA PHE A 96 33.21 -20.85 7.74
C PHE A 96 33.49 -19.97 8.97
N ASN A 97 33.15 -20.44 10.16
CA ASN A 97 33.23 -19.64 11.38
C ASN A 97 34.66 -19.36 11.86
N TYR A 98 35.53 -20.38 11.82
CA TYR A 98 36.86 -20.30 12.43
C TYR A 98 37.96 -19.99 11.42
N VAL A 99 37.72 -20.23 10.13
CA VAL A 99 38.67 -19.91 9.04
C VAL A 99 38.15 -18.74 8.21
N LEU A 100 37.15 -18.95 7.35
CA LEU A 100 36.79 -17.96 6.32
C LEU A 100 36.38 -16.61 6.91
N PHE A 101 35.43 -16.57 7.85
CA PHE A 101 34.99 -15.31 8.46
C PHE A 101 36.08 -14.65 9.29
N ARG A 102 36.90 -15.43 10.00
CA ARG A 102 38.02 -14.90 10.80
C ARG A 102 39.06 -14.27 9.89
N VAL A 103 39.50 -14.99 8.86
CA VAL A 103 40.57 -14.57 7.95
C VAL A 103 40.11 -13.43 7.05
N ALA A 104 38.87 -13.45 6.55
CA ALA A 104 38.32 -12.34 5.76
C ALA A 104 38.25 -11.02 6.56
N LEU A 105 38.07 -11.09 7.89
CA LEU A 105 37.92 -9.90 8.73
C LEU A 105 39.17 -9.44 9.46
N GLN A 106 40.01 -10.38 9.88
CA GLN A 106 41.18 -10.15 10.73
C GLN A 106 42.45 -10.74 10.12
N GLY A 107 42.43 -11.05 8.81
CA GLY A 107 43.58 -11.60 8.10
C GLY A 107 44.79 -10.68 8.20
N PRO A 108 46.01 -11.24 8.31
CA PRO A 108 47.23 -10.47 8.55
C PRO A 108 47.64 -9.57 7.37
N SER A 109 47.18 -9.89 6.16
CA SER A 109 47.37 -9.08 4.95
C SER A 109 46.09 -8.99 4.13
N ILE A 110 45.96 -7.93 3.32
CA ILE A 110 44.82 -7.75 2.40
C ILE A 110 44.75 -8.91 1.40
N GLN A 111 45.88 -9.41 0.90
CA GLN A 111 45.93 -10.55 -0.02
C GLN A 111 45.32 -11.83 0.56
N ILE A 112 45.56 -12.10 1.85
CA ILE A 112 44.96 -13.25 2.53
C ILE A 112 43.45 -13.03 2.76
N GLN A 113 43.03 -11.79 3.01
CA GLN A 113 41.60 -11.43 3.07
C GLN A 113 40.92 -11.63 1.72
N GLU A 114 41.55 -11.22 0.61
CA GLU A 114 41.07 -11.42 -0.77
C GLU A 114 40.88 -12.92 -1.08
N VAL A 115 41.84 -13.76 -0.69
CA VAL A 115 41.73 -15.22 -0.89
C VAL A 115 40.59 -15.83 -0.06
N ALA A 116 40.41 -15.38 1.18
CA ALA A 116 39.30 -15.86 2.02
C ALA A 116 37.94 -15.42 1.46
N THR A 117 37.84 -14.17 1.00
CA THR A 117 36.65 -13.64 0.31
C THR A 117 36.40 -14.40 -0.99
N GLU A 118 37.44 -14.71 -1.78
CA GLU A 118 37.34 -15.52 -2.99
C GLU A 118 36.85 -16.94 -2.69
N GLY A 119 37.34 -17.53 -1.60
CA GLY A 119 36.85 -18.80 -1.10
C GLY A 119 35.34 -18.77 -0.87
N ILE A 120 34.83 -17.74 -0.16
CA ILE A 120 33.40 -17.54 0.09
C ILE A 120 32.62 -17.37 -1.22
N ILE A 121 33.13 -16.57 -2.16
CA ILE A 121 32.49 -16.31 -3.45
C ILE A 121 32.40 -17.60 -4.27
N ASN A 122 33.44 -18.44 -4.26
CA ASN A 122 33.42 -19.73 -4.96
C ASN A 122 32.36 -20.70 -4.43
N PHE A 123 32.06 -20.67 -3.12
CA PHE A 123 30.88 -21.35 -2.60
C PHE A 123 29.59 -20.72 -3.10
N CYS A 124 29.48 -19.38 -3.09
CA CYS A 124 28.29 -18.66 -3.56
C CYS A 124 28.01 -18.86 -5.05
N ARG A 125 29.04 -19.11 -5.88
CA ARG A 125 28.90 -19.46 -7.30
C ARG A 125 28.23 -20.82 -7.53
N GLN A 126 28.18 -21.69 -6.51
CA GLN A 126 27.44 -22.95 -6.60
C GLN A 126 25.93 -22.68 -6.44
N PRO A 127 25.08 -23.00 -7.43
CA PRO A 127 23.66 -22.60 -7.42
C PRO A 127 22.87 -23.05 -6.19
N ALA A 128 23.17 -24.24 -5.67
CA ALA A 128 22.47 -24.81 -4.51
C ALA A 128 22.99 -24.28 -3.15
N PHE A 129 24.23 -23.77 -3.09
CA PHE A 129 24.90 -23.52 -1.81
C PHE A 129 24.19 -22.47 -0.95
N ILE A 130 23.79 -21.34 -1.52
CA ILE A 130 23.19 -20.26 -0.74
C ILE A 130 21.89 -20.70 -0.05
N LEU A 131 21.09 -21.52 -0.72
CA LEU A 131 19.84 -22.05 -0.19
C LEU A 131 20.13 -23.15 0.83
N GLU A 132 20.95 -24.12 0.47
CA GLU A 132 21.33 -25.22 1.36
C GLU A 132 21.97 -24.68 2.65
N ALA A 133 22.80 -23.62 2.57
CA ALA A 133 23.39 -22.96 3.73
C ALA A 133 22.33 -22.27 4.61
N TYR A 134 21.35 -21.60 4.00
CA TYR A 134 20.25 -20.98 4.74
C TYR A 134 19.39 -22.02 5.47
N VAL A 135 19.03 -23.12 4.81
CA VAL A 135 18.16 -24.16 5.38
C VAL A 135 18.88 -24.95 6.48
N ASN A 136 20.13 -25.35 6.25
CA ASN A 136 20.88 -26.21 7.17
C ASN A 136 21.50 -25.46 8.36
N TYR A 137 21.83 -24.17 8.21
CA TYR A 137 22.51 -23.40 9.24
C TYR A 137 21.64 -22.25 9.79
N ASP A 138 21.19 -21.34 8.93
CA ASP A 138 20.44 -20.16 9.38
C ASP A 138 19.06 -20.50 9.96
N CYS A 139 18.43 -21.55 9.47
CA CYS A 139 17.15 -22.07 9.97
C CYS A 139 17.34 -23.16 11.03
N ASN A 140 18.56 -23.55 11.36
CA ASN A 140 18.84 -24.45 12.47
C ASN A 140 19.15 -23.62 13.72
N PHE A 141 18.46 -23.87 14.83
CA PHE A 141 18.68 -23.13 16.07
C PHE A 141 20.04 -23.42 16.73
N MET A 142 20.64 -24.59 16.48
CA MET A 142 21.93 -25.02 17.03
C MET A 142 23.14 -24.38 16.35
N SER A 143 22.95 -23.91 15.12
CA SER A 143 24.02 -23.44 14.24
C SER A 143 24.04 -21.91 14.18
N ARG A 144 25.17 -21.34 13.78
CA ARG A 144 25.28 -19.93 13.42
C ARG A 144 24.61 -19.63 12.08
N ASN A 145 24.38 -18.35 11.79
CA ASN A 145 23.75 -17.92 10.55
C ASN A 145 24.81 -17.75 9.44
N VAL A 146 25.26 -18.85 8.85
CA VAL A 146 26.30 -18.84 7.81
C VAL A 146 25.90 -17.98 6.60
N PHE A 147 24.67 -18.10 6.10
CA PHE A 147 24.22 -17.31 4.94
C PHE A 147 24.13 -15.81 5.26
N GLU A 148 23.46 -15.47 6.38
CA GLU A 148 23.30 -14.08 6.81
C GLU A 148 24.66 -13.42 7.10
N ASP A 149 25.59 -14.15 7.69
CA ASP A 149 26.94 -13.67 7.99
C ASP A 149 27.79 -13.52 6.71
N ILE A 150 27.65 -14.40 5.70
CA ILE A 150 28.24 -14.21 4.36
C ILE A 150 27.75 -12.90 3.75
N GLY A 151 26.43 -12.69 3.68
CA GLY A 151 25.87 -11.49 3.08
C GLY A 151 26.30 -10.21 3.80
N LYS A 152 26.29 -10.21 5.14
CA LYS A 152 26.77 -9.07 5.94
C LYS A 152 28.27 -8.81 5.76
N LEU A 153 29.08 -9.87 5.69
CA LEU A 153 30.52 -9.77 5.45
C LEU A 153 30.82 -9.14 4.09
N LEU A 154 30.18 -9.64 3.03
CA LEU A 154 30.33 -9.12 1.67
C LEU A 154 29.86 -7.66 1.61
N CYS A 155 28.69 -7.32 2.18
CA CYS A 155 28.22 -5.94 2.24
C CYS A 155 29.21 -5.02 2.97
N ARG A 156 29.80 -5.48 4.08
CA ARG A 156 30.74 -4.71 4.90
C ARG A 156 32.09 -4.49 4.20
N GLN A 157 32.58 -5.50 3.48
CA GLN A 157 33.84 -5.41 2.74
C GLN A 157 33.67 -4.62 1.43
N ALA A 158 32.53 -4.75 0.76
CA ALA A 158 32.22 -4.03 -0.48
C ALA A 158 31.90 -2.55 -0.24
N PHE A 159 31.53 -2.16 0.99
CA PHE A 159 31.17 -0.78 1.30
C PHE A 159 32.34 0.17 1.00
N PRO A 160 32.13 1.19 0.15
CA PRO A 160 33.21 2.08 -0.27
C PRO A 160 33.70 2.95 0.89
N THR A 161 35.02 3.14 0.94
CA THR A 161 35.69 4.13 1.79
C THR A 161 35.96 5.41 0.97
N PRO A 162 36.31 6.55 1.58
CA PRO A 162 36.52 7.82 0.86
C PRO A 162 37.67 7.80 -0.19
N SER A 163 38.45 6.73 -0.23
CA SER A 163 39.51 6.47 -1.20
C SER A 163 38.96 5.73 -2.43
N SER A 164 39.76 5.61 -3.49
CA SER A 164 39.46 4.72 -4.62
C SER A 164 39.13 3.29 -4.13
N LEU A 165 38.19 2.64 -4.84
CA LEU A 165 37.81 1.26 -4.56
C LEU A 165 39.03 0.33 -4.64
N THR A 166 39.21 -0.47 -3.60
CA THR A 166 40.26 -1.49 -3.54
C THR A 166 39.83 -2.76 -4.29
N SER A 167 40.81 -3.58 -4.69
CA SER A 167 40.55 -4.91 -5.29
C SER A 167 39.63 -5.77 -4.42
N LEU A 168 39.90 -5.85 -3.11
CA LEU A 168 39.02 -6.52 -2.14
C LEU A 168 37.58 -5.99 -2.14
N GLN A 169 37.38 -4.67 -2.24
CA GLN A 169 36.04 -4.06 -2.28
C GLN A 169 35.28 -4.45 -3.55
N LEU A 170 35.93 -4.40 -4.71
CA LEU A 170 35.34 -4.80 -5.99
C LEU A 170 34.96 -6.28 -5.98
N GLN A 171 35.87 -7.13 -5.48
CA GLN A 171 35.64 -8.56 -5.39
C GLN A 171 34.50 -8.90 -4.41
N ALA A 172 34.45 -8.24 -3.25
CA ALA A 172 33.34 -8.42 -2.30
C ALA A 172 32.00 -7.95 -2.89
N PHE A 173 32.02 -6.91 -3.72
CA PHE A 173 30.84 -6.43 -4.45
C PHE A 173 30.37 -7.44 -5.50
N GLU A 174 31.28 -8.00 -6.31
CA GLU A 174 30.98 -9.11 -7.24
C GLU A 174 30.31 -10.28 -6.49
N GLY A 175 30.89 -10.67 -5.35
CA GLY A 175 30.32 -11.71 -4.48
C GLY A 175 28.90 -11.41 -4.00
N LEU A 176 28.63 -10.17 -3.59
CA LEU A 176 27.30 -9.72 -3.18
C LEU A 176 26.32 -9.78 -4.35
N VAL A 177 26.74 -9.32 -5.52
CA VAL A 177 25.94 -9.32 -6.75
C VAL A 177 25.63 -10.75 -7.20
N ILE A 178 26.57 -11.69 -7.14
CA ILE A 178 26.35 -13.12 -7.39
C ILE A 178 25.29 -13.69 -6.45
N LEU A 179 25.37 -13.39 -5.15
CA LEU A 179 24.39 -13.85 -4.17
C LEU A 179 22.99 -13.34 -4.51
N ILE A 180 22.86 -12.05 -4.85
CA ILE A 180 21.57 -11.43 -5.23
C ILE A 180 21.03 -12.05 -6.53
N HIS A 181 21.85 -12.24 -7.56
CA HIS A 181 21.45 -12.88 -8.81
C HIS A 181 20.98 -14.31 -8.59
N ASN A 182 21.73 -15.11 -7.84
CA ASN A 182 21.33 -16.50 -7.54
C ASN A 182 19.98 -16.58 -6.80
N ILE A 183 19.64 -15.60 -5.95
CA ILE A 183 18.30 -15.53 -5.36
C ILE A 183 17.28 -15.12 -6.43
N ALA A 184 17.55 -14.05 -7.19
CA ALA A 184 16.62 -13.48 -8.16
C ALA A 184 16.28 -14.42 -9.32
N ASP A 185 17.23 -15.22 -9.79
CA ASP A 185 17.06 -16.14 -10.92
C ASP A 185 16.24 -17.38 -10.55
N ASN A 186 16.24 -17.76 -9.27
CA ASN A 186 15.53 -18.96 -8.80
C ASN A 186 14.14 -18.66 -8.19
N ILE A 187 13.79 -17.39 -7.93
CA ILE A 187 12.42 -17.05 -7.51
C ILE A 187 11.47 -17.20 -8.72
N ASN A 188 10.73 -18.31 -8.75
CA ASN A 188 9.79 -18.67 -9.83
C ASN A 188 8.73 -17.60 -10.10
N MET A 189 8.44 -17.39 -11.39
CA MET A 189 7.47 -16.44 -11.96
C MET A 189 5.99 -16.85 -11.78
N GLU A 190 5.63 -17.47 -10.66
CA GLU A 190 4.23 -17.76 -10.37
C GLU A 190 3.52 -16.53 -9.81
N ASP A 191 2.21 -16.43 -10.04
CA ASP A 191 1.41 -15.24 -9.80
C ASP A 191 1.70 -14.63 -8.41
N PRO A 192 2.14 -13.36 -8.32
CA PRO A 192 2.42 -12.70 -7.04
C PRO A 192 1.18 -12.61 -6.13
N SER A 193 -0.02 -12.83 -6.68
CA SER A 193 -1.28 -12.92 -5.93
C SER A 193 -1.39 -14.14 -5.00
N THR A 194 -0.61 -15.19 -5.26
CA THR A 194 -0.56 -16.42 -4.44
C THR A 194 0.32 -16.25 -3.20
N PHE A 195 1.27 -15.30 -3.24
CA PHE A 195 2.14 -14.96 -2.13
C PHE A 195 1.40 -14.00 -1.19
N LYS A 196 0.77 -14.53 -0.14
CA LYS A 196 0.30 -13.67 0.96
C LYS A 196 1.53 -13.17 1.74
N PRO A 197 1.82 -11.85 1.76
CA PRO A 197 2.97 -11.31 2.46
C PRO A 197 2.64 -11.23 3.94
N ARG A 198 2.87 -12.32 4.68
CA ARG A 198 2.88 -12.28 6.15
C ARG A 198 4.07 -13.07 6.65
N GLY A 199 4.84 -12.45 7.55
CA GLY A 199 5.85 -13.15 8.31
C GLY A 199 5.23 -14.37 8.97
N PHE A 200 5.92 -15.50 8.94
CA PHE A 200 5.44 -16.71 9.57
C PHE A 200 5.36 -16.47 11.09
N GLU A 201 4.15 -16.41 11.64
CA GLU A 201 3.94 -16.23 13.08
C GLU A 201 3.93 -17.58 13.78
N VAL A 202 4.64 -17.66 14.92
CA VAL A 202 4.60 -18.83 15.80
C VAL A 202 3.27 -18.78 16.57
N THR A 203 2.23 -19.41 16.02
CA THR A 203 0.88 -19.43 16.60
C THR A 203 0.75 -20.45 17.72
N GLU A 204 1.51 -21.55 17.65
CA GLU A 204 1.47 -22.67 18.60
C GLU A 204 2.87 -23.02 19.09
N TYR A 205 2.93 -23.54 20.32
CA TYR A 205 4.18 -24.07 20.87
C TYR A 205 4.58 -25.36 20.15
N ARG A 206 5.79 -25.37 19.60
CA ARG A 206 6.47 -26.55 19.07
C ARG A 206 7.90 -26.58 19.60
N PRO A 207 8.42 -27.74 20.06
CA PRO A 207 9.80 -27.86 20.52
C PRO A 207 10.77 -27.34 19.45
N PHE A 208 11.45 -26.24 19.73
CA PHE A 208 12.37 -25.63 18.76
C PHE A 208 13.69 -26.40 18.65
N TRP A 209 13.93 -27.35 19.57
CA TRP A 209 15.16 -28.14 19.62
C TRP A 209 15.11 -29.47 18.88
N GLU A 210 13.94 -29.90 18.43
CA GLU A 210 13.75 -31.14 17.71
C GLU A 210 13.86 -30.89 16.20
N GLU A 211 14.83 -31.54 15.55
CA GLU A 211 14.88 -31.63 14.08
C GLU A 211 13.96 -32.79 13.67
N ASN A 212 12.68 -32.51 13.38
CA ASN A 212 11.73 -33.55 12.95
C ASN A 212 12.22 -34.23 11.66
N PRO A 213 12.35 -35.57 11.63
CA PRO A 213 12.80 -36.29 10.43
C PRO A 213 11.74 -36.45 9.33
N GLU A 214 10.49 -36.04 9.56
CA GLU A 214 9.40 -36.07 8.56
C GLU A 214 9.50 -34.90 7.55
N GLU A 215 10.70 -34.65 7.01
CA GLU A 215 10.96 -33.64 5.98
C GLU A 215 10.61 -34.13 4.55
N GLU A 216 9.93 -35.28 4.43
CA GLU A 216 9.47 -35.87 3.15
C GLU A 216 8.06 -35.41 2.70
N ASP A 217 7.35 -34.58 3.49
CA ASP A 217 6.02 -34.06 3.15
C ASP A 217 6.06 -32.78 2.28
N GLU A 218 4.98 -32.55 1.52
CA GLU A 218 4.75 -31.39 0.63
C GLU A 218 4.93 -29.99 1.30
N ASN A 219 5.13 -29.92 2.63
CA ASN A 219 5.20 -28.69 3.44
C ASN A 219 6.56 -28.42 4.13
N TRP A 220 7.67 -29.01 3.69
CA TRP A 220 9.01 -28.75 4.26
C TRP A 220 9.37 -27.26 4.33
N VAL A 221 8.92 -26.46 3.35
CA VAL A 221 9.14 -25.00 3.29
C VAL A 221 8.57 -24.28 4.52
N ASP A 222 7.34 -24.61 4.93
CA ASP A 222 6.72 -23.97 6.09
C ASP A 222 7.40 -24.38 7.41
N SER A 223 7.90 -25.61 7.49
CA SER A 223 8.72 -26.08 8.62
C SER A 223 10.01 -25.26 8.74
N VAL A 224 10.75 -25.07 7.64
CA VAL A 224 11.98 -24.26 7.62
C VAL A 224 11.69 -22.81 8.01
N ARG A 225 10.62 -22.21 7.47
CA ARG A 225 10.21 -20.84 7.79
C ARG A 225 9.81 -20.68 9.27
N LEU A 226 9.13 -21.68 9.83
CA LEU A 226 8.83 -21.74 11.27
C LEU A 226 10.12 -21.80 12.09
N ARG A 227 11.07 -22.69 11.76
CA ARG A 227 12.34 -22.80 12.48
C ARG A 227 13.14 -21.49 12.47
N LYS A 228 13.22 -20.79 11.32
CA LYS A 228 13.85 -19.45 11.25
C LYS A 228 13.11 -18.43 12.11
N ALA A 229 11.78 -18.45 12.12
CA ALA A 229 10.99 -17.55 12.98
C ALA A 229 11.24 -17.82 14.47
N GLN A 230 11.27 -19.09 14.89
CA GLN A 230 11.61 -19.49 16.26
C GLN A 230 13.02 -19.03 16.63
N LYS A 231 14.03 -19.30 15.78
CA LYS A 231 15.42 -18.86 16.00
C LYS A 231 15.52 -17.35 16.19
N ARG A 232 14.85 -16.55 15.35
CA ARG A 232 14.81 -15.08 15.51
C ARG A 232 14.25 -14.66 16.87
N LYS A 233 13.12 -15.26 17.30
CA LYS A 233 12.52 -14.96 18.61
C LYS A 233 13.41 -15.41 19.77
N ILE A 234 14.12 -16.55 19.65
CA ILE A 234 15.09 -17.02 20.65
C ILE A 234 16.23 -16.02 20.82
N MET A 235 16.77 -15.50 19.71
CA MET A 235 17.81 -14.46 19.76
C MET A 235 17.33 -13.18 20.45
N ILE A 236 16.08 -12.75 20.19
CA ILE A 236 15.46 -11.61 20.88
C ILE A 236 15.28 -11.92 22.37
N ALA A 237 14.83 -13.13 22.71
CA ALA A 237 14.71 -13.58 24.10
C ALA A 237 16.07 -13.55 24.83
N GLY A 238 17.14 -13.97 24.17
CA GLY A 238 18.50 -13.92 24.71
C GLY A 238 18.99 -12.50 24.98
N ASN A 239 18.70 -11.57 24.08
CA ASN A 239 19.00 -10.15 24.31
C ASN A 239 18.22 -9.60 25.51
N HIS A 240 16.95 -9.96 25.66
CA HIS A 240 16.16 -9.58 26.84
C HIS A 240 16.69 -10.22 28.12
N TYR A 241 17.03 -11.51 28.09
CA TYR A 241 17.57 -12.26 29.24
C TYR A 241 18.86 -11.63 29.77
N ASN A 242 19.77 -11.22 28.88
CA ASN A 242 21.02 -10.55 29.26
C ASN A 242 20.81 -9.18 29.92
N LEU A 243 19.68 -8.51 29.64
CA LEU A 243 19.33 -7.23 30.27
C LEU A 243 18.55 -7.46 31.58
N ASP A 244 17.66 -8.45 31.60
CA ASP A 244 16.74 -8.78 32.67
C ASP A 244 16.28 -10.24 32.48
N ASP A 245 16.74 -11.11 33.38
CA ASP A 245 16.51 -12.56 33.34
C ASP A 245 15.03 -12.89 33.22
N LYS A 246 14.17 -12.26 34.03
CA LYS A 246 12.73 -12.48 34.04
C LYS A 246 12.08 -12.07 32.73
N LYS A 247 12.42 -10.89 32.19
CA LYS A 247 11.86 -10.44 30.90
C LYS A 247 12.24 -11.35 29.75
N GLY A 248 13.46 -11.88 29.74
CA GLY A 248 13.89 -12.86 28.74
C GLY A 248 13.05 -14.14 28.79
N LEU A 249 12.87 -14.69 30.00
CA LEU A 249 12.07 -15.91 30.19
C LEU A 249 10.56 -15.69 29.95
N ASP A 250 10.03 -14.52 30.30
CA ASP A 250 8.64 -14.16 30.01
C ASP A 250 8.42 -13.96 28.50
N TYR A 251 9.41 -13.40 27.79
CA TYR A 251 9.35 -13.29 26.34
C TYR A 251 9.31 -14.66 25.65
N LEU A 252 10.05 -15.66 26.16
CA LEU A 252 9.97 -17.04 25.66
C LEU A 252 8.55 -17.62 25.77
N LYS A 253 7.86 -17.35 26.90
CA LYS A 253 6.46 -17.79 27.12
C LYS A 253 5.49 -17.08 26.19
N ILE A 254 5.55 -15.73 26.13
CA ILE A 254 4.66 -14.91 25.28
C ILE A 254 4.86 -15.25 23.80
N SER A 255 6.08 -15.65 23.43
CA SER A 255 6.44 -16.03 22.06
C SER A 255 6.04 -17.45 21.64
N ASN A 256 5.42 -18.23 22.54
CA ASN A 256 5.11 -19.65 22.36
C ASN A 256 6.36 -20.50 22.07
N LEU A 257 7.54 -20.12 22.59
CA LEU A 257 8.76 -20.93 22.50
C LEU A 257 8.90 -21.91 23.67
N VAL A 258 8.14 -21.68 24.73
CA VAL A 258 7.98 -22.56 25.90
C VAL A 258 6.49 -22.67 26.18
N SER A 259 6.02 -23.82 26.64
CA SER A 259 4.63 -24.00 27.03
C SER A 259 4.23 -23.01 28.14
N GLY A 260 3.08 -22.35 27.95
CA GLY A 260 2.52 -21.40 28.91
C GLY A 260 1.84 -22.05 30.11
N GLU A 261 1.41 -23.32 30.01
CA GLU A 261 0.67 -24.03 31.05
C GLU A 261 1.59 -24.74 32.05
N ALA A 262 2.70 -25.31 31.58
CA ALA A 262 3.73 -25.95 32.39
C ALA A 262 5.11 -25.62 31.83
N PRO A 263 6.02 -25.04 32.63
CA PRO A 263 7.37 -24.71 32.16
C PRO A 263 8.11 -26.02 31.83
N ASP A 264 8.57 -26.15 30.59
CA ASP A 264 9.29 -27.33 30.11
C ASP A 264 10.79 -27.16 30.35
N ALA A 265 11.35 -27.96 31.26
CA ALA A 265 12.76 -27.88 31.63
C ALA A 265 13.73 -28.07 30.43
N LYS A 266 13.36 -28.90 29.44
CA LYS A 266 14.17 -29.12 28.23
C LYS A 266 14.28 -27.85 27.39
N ALA A 267 13.21 -27.07 27.31
CA ALA A 267 13.21 -25.82 26.57
C ALA A 267 14.21 -24.80 27.14
N TYR A 268 14.23 -24.66 28.47
CA TYR A 268 15.18 -23.77 29.15
C TYR A 268 16.62 -24.28 29.00
N ALA A 269 16.83 -25.59 29.14
CA ALA A 269 18.13 -26.22 28.93
C ALA A 269 18.67 -25.96 27.51
N ALA A 270 17.86 -26.19 26.48
CA ALA A 270 18.22 -25.93 25.09
C ALA A 270 18.47 -24.44 24.83
N PHE A 271 17.65 -23.56 25.42
CA PHE A 271 17.86 -22.11 25.35
C PHE A 271 19.23 -21.70 25.92
N PHE A 272 19.58 -22.14 27.12
CA PHE A 272 20.87 -21.81 27.75
C PHE A 272 22.07 -22.41 27.02
N ARG A 273 21.92 -23.62 26.46
CA ARG A 273 23.02 -24.34 25.82
C ARG A 273 23.37 -23.79 24.45
N PHE A 274 22.36 -23.46 23.65
CA PHE A 274 22.56 -23.25 22.21
C PHE A 274 22.31 -21.82 21.75
N THR A 275 21.73 -20.94 22.58
CA THR A 275 21.56 -19.53 22.23
C THR A 275 22.90 -18.79 22.36
N PRO A 276 23.48 -18.30 21.25
CA PRO A 276 24.74 -17.59 21.31
C PRO A 276 24.59 -16.23 21.99
N GLY A 277 25.64 -15.81 22.70
CA GLY A 277 25.70 -14.48 23.31
C GLY A 277 24.99 -14.32 24.65
N LEU A 278 24.41 -15.38 25.21
CA LEU A 278 23.88 -15.36 26.58
C LEU A 278 24.99 -15.12 27.62
N ASP A 279 24.67 -14.39 28.68
CA ASP A 279 25.58 -14.15 29.79
C ASP A 279 25.84 -15.44 30.57
N LYS A 280 27.09 -15.93 30.48
CA LYS A 280 27.55 -17.15 31.12
C LYS A 280 27.47 -17.10 32.64
N VAL A 281 27.53 -15.91 33.25
CA VAL A 281 27.38 -15.76 34.72
C VAL A 281 25.94 -16.07 35.10
N SER A 282 24.99 -15.39 34.46
CA SER A 282 23.56 -15.59 34.68
C SER A 282 23.11 -17.04 34.40
N ILE A 283 23.68 -17.72 33.40
CA ILE A 283 23.43 -19.16 33.17
C ILE A 283 23.88 -19.98 34.38
N GLY A 284 25.11 -19.80 34.83
CA GLY A 284 25.65 -20.57 35.95
C GLY A 284 24.88 -20.35 37.25
N ASP A 285 24.49 -19.10 37.53
CA ASP A 285 23.72 -18.76 38.72
C ASP A 285 22.32 -19.39 38.72
N TYR A 286 21.68 -19.47 37.55
CA TYR A 286 20.38 -20.13 37.34
C TYR A 286 20.49 -21.65 37.49
N LEU A 287 21.46 -22.28 36.82
CA LEU A 287 21.65 -23.74 36.86
C LEU A 287 22.07 -24.26 38.25
N GLY A 288 22.75 -23.42 39.05
CA GLY A 288 23.17 -23.79 40.40
C GLY A 288 22.12 -23.60 41.49
N ASP A 289 21.00 -22.96 41.19
CA ASP A 289 19.97 -22.58 42.15
C ASP A 289 19.25 -23.82 42.76
N PRO A 290 18.87 -23.80 44.06
CA PRO A 290 18.25 -24.95 44.73
C PRO A 290 16.79 -25.22 44.34
N ASP A 291 16.14 -24.35 43.56
CA ASP A 291 14.76 -24.56 43.13
C ASP A 291 14.58 -25.87 42.35
N GLU A 292 13.48 -26.60 42.62
CA GLU A 292 13.23 -27.92 41.99
C GLU A 292 13.15 -27.84 40.46
N PHE A 293 12.63 -26.73 39.90
CA PHE A 293 12.59 -26.55 38.46
C PHE A 293 13.99 -26.29 37.90
N HIS A 294 14.80 -25.46 38.57
CA HIS A 294 16.18 -25.19 38.16
C HIS A 294 17.04 -26.45 38.18
N ILE A 295 16.85 -27.33 39.17
CA ILE A 295 17.54 -28.64 39.22
C ILE A 295 17.13 -29.53 38.04
N LYS A 296 15.86 -29.54 37.65
CA LYS A 296 15.41 -30.25 36.43
C LYS A 296 16.04 -29.66 35.18
N VAL A 297 16.11 -28.34 35.08
CA VAL A 297 16.78 -27.63 33.96
C VAL A 297 18.27 -27.97 33.93
N LEU A 298 18.96 -28.02 35.06
CA LEU A 298 20.35 -28.45 35.16
C LEU A 298 20.53 -29.87 34.62
N LYS A 299 19.69 -30.81 35.04
CA LYS A 299 19.75 -32.19 34.54
C LYS A 299 19.60 -32.25 33.03
N GLU A 300 18.54 -31.63 32.49
CA GLU A 300 18.30 -31.59 31.04
C GLU A 300 19.41 -30.85 30.29
N PHE A 301 20.01 -29.81 30.89
CA PHE A 301 21.16 -29.10 30.35
C PHE A 301 22.39 -30.00 30.27
N THR A 302 22.70 -30.76 31.32
CA THR A 302 23.80 -31.73 31.34
C THR A 302 23.55 -32.87 30.35
N ASP A 303 22.30 -33.28 30.17
CA ASP A 303 21.92 -34.33 29.21
C ASP A 303 22.13 -33.93 27.74
N THR A 304 22.32 -32.62 27.45
CA THR A 304 22.69 -32.15 26.10
C THR A 304 24.14 -32.45 25.70
N PHE A 305 24.99 -32.90 26.62
CA PHE A 305 26.39 -33.20 26.37
C PHE A 305 26.62 -34.68 26.05
N GLU A 306 27.58 -34.93 25.15
CA GLU A 306 28.01 -36.27 24.74
C GLU A 306 29.48 -36.51 25.13
N PHE A 307 29.67 -37.16 26.28
CA PHE A 307 30.97 -37.45 26.88
C PHE A 307 31.50 -38.85 26.54
N SER A 308 30.80 -39.64 25.73
CA SER A 308 31.27 -40.97 25.34
C SER A 308 32.64 -40.91 24.67
N GLY A 309 33.60 -41.66 25.23
CA GLY A 309 34.96 -41.75 24.73
C GLY A 309 35.85 -40.54 25.04
N MET A 310 35.38 -39.58 25.87
CA MET A 310 36.19 -38.45 26.33
C MET A 310 36.91 -38.77 27.64
N VAL A 311 38.15 -38.29 27.76
CA VAL A 311 38.88 -38.26 29.04
C VAL A 311 38.22 -37.23 29.97
N LEU A 312 38.25 -37.48 31.29
CA LEU A 312 37.51 -36.69 32.29
C LEU A 312 37.82 -35.19 32.23
N ASP A 313 39.09 -34.80 32.11
CA ASP A 313 39.47 -33.39 32.04
C ASP A 313 38.93 -32.71 30.77
N THR A 314 38.92 -33.42 29.64
CA THR A 314 38.40 -32.91 28.37
C THR A 314 36.89 -32.73 28.44
N ALA A 315 36.18 -33.71 29.00
CA ALA A 315 34.73 -33.59 29.26
C ALA A 315 34.42 -32.42 30.20
N LEU A 316 35.20 -32.28 31.29
CA LEU A 316 35.04 -31.21 32.26
C LEU A 316 35.32 -29.84 31.64
N ARG A 317 36.35 -29.71 30.79
CA ARG A 317 36.62 -28.49 30.01
C ARG A 317 35.43 -28.15 29.12
N THR A 318 34.93 -29.09 28.32
CA THR A 318 33.78 -28.88 27.42
C THR A 318 32.54 -28.45 28.20
N TYR A 319 32.30 -29.04 29.38
CA TYR A 319 31.18 -28.68 30.24
C TYR A 319 31.30 -27.25 30.79
N LEU A 320 32.43 -26.96 31.45
CA LEU A 320 32.69 -25.67 32.10
C LEU A 320 32.98 -24.52 31.12
N GLU A 321 33.20 -24.81 29.83
CA GLU A 321 33.37 -23.75 28.83
C GLU A 321 32.07 -22.98 28.56
N THR A 322 30.91 -23.53 28.95
CA THR A 322 29.60 -23.08 28.44
C THR A 322 28.85 -22.14 29.36
N PHE A 323 29.19 -22.14 30.64
CA PHE A 323 28.69 -21.23 31.66
C PHE A 323 29.81 -20.93 32.66
N ARG A 324 29.61 -19.95 33.55
CA ARG A 324 30.56 -19.66 34.61
C ARG A 324 30.13 -20.35 35.89
N LEU A 325 31.06 -21.02 36.58
CA LEU A 325 30.77 -21.61 37.89
C LEU A 325 30.38 -20.52 38.91
N PRO A 326 29.28 -20.70 39.66
CA PRO A 326 28.91 -19.80 40.75
C PRO A 326 29.96 -19.78 41.86
N GLY A 327 30.01 -18.70 42.65
CA GLY A 327 30.94 -18.59 43.79
C GLY A 327 30.50 -19.36 45.05
N GLU A 328 29.23 -19.75 45.13
CA GLU A 328 28.66 -20.47 46.28
C GLU A 328 28.97 -21.97 46.23
N SER A 329 29.58 -22.52 47.28
CA SER A 329 30.02 -23.93 47.32
C SER A 329 28.88 -24.93 47.08
N GLN A 330 27.67 -24.64 47.56
CA GLN A 330 26.50 -25.48 47.35
C GLN A 330 26.05 -25.52 45.88
N LYS A 331 26.13 -24.38 45.17
CA LYS A 331 25.79 -24.31 43.75
C LYS A 331 26.79 -25.07 42.89
N ILE A 332 28.09 -24.90 43.17
CA ILE A 332 29.16 -25.67 42.51
C ILE A 332 28.93 -27.17 42.69
N HIS A 333 28.57 -27.60 43.91
CA HIS A 333 28.33 -29.01 44.19
C HIS A 333 27.24 -29.64 43.30
N ARG A 334 26.08 -29.01 43.20
CA ARG A 334 24.98 -29.51 42.34
C ARG A 334 25.41 -29.64 40.88
N ILE A 335 26.14 -28.64 40.36
CA ILE A 335 26.58 -28.60 38.96
C ILE A 335 27.59 -29.73 38.66
N ILE A 336 28.58 -29.93 39.54
CA ILE A 336 29.60 -30.96 39.34
C ILE A 336 29.04 -32.35 39.62
N GLU A 337 28.09 -32.50 40.54
CA GLU A 337 27.36 -33.75 40.77
C GLU A 337 26.58 -34.18 39.53
N ALA A 338 25.80 -33.26 38.93
CA ALA A 338 25.09 -33.53 37.67
C ALA A 338 26.06 -33.94 36.54
N PHE A 339 27.21 -33.26 36.42
CA PHE A 339 28.26 -33.63 35.47
C PHE A 339 28.83 -35.03 35.73
N ALA A 340 29.14 -35.35 36.99
CA ALA A 340 29.72 -36.64 37.37
C ALA A 340 28.75 -37.79 37.11
N ASP A 341 27.46 -37.60 37.42
CA ASP A 341 26.39 -38.54 37.10
C ASP A 341 26.36 -38.82 35.59
N ARG A 342 26.27 -37.78 34.76
CA ARG A 342 26.22 -37.94 33.30
C ARG A 342 27.49 -38.55 32.71
N TYR A 343 28.66 -38.10 33.15
CA TYR A 343 29.94 -38.61 32.65
C TYR A 343 30.10 -40.10 32.95
N TYR A 344 29.75 -40.51 34.18
CA TYR A 344 29.80 -41.91 34.60
C TYR A 344 28.86 -42.80 33.77
N ASP A 345 27.62 -42.37 33.57
CA ASP A 345 26.60 -43.11 32.83
C ASP A 345 26.99 -43.36 31.35
N GLN A 346 27.82 -42.49 30.76
CA GLN A 346 28.27 -42.60 29.38
C GLN A 346 29.62 -43.31 29.20
N GLN A 347 30.33 -43.67 30.28
CA GLN A 347 31.60 -44.41 30.14
C GLN A 347 31.39 -45.90 29.94
N SER A 348 32.05 -46.44 28.91
CA SER A 348 32.10 -47.88 28.62
C SER A 348 33.28 -48.61 29.28
N SER A 349 34.18 -47.86 29.93
CA SER A 349 35.39 -48.38 30.56
C SER A 349 35.21 -48.53 32.07
N GLU A 350 35.64 -49.66 32.65
CA GLU A 350 35.54 -49.95 34.10
C GLU A 350 36.56 -49.15 34.96
N ILE A 351 37.05 -48.00 34.49
CA ILE A 351 38.02 -47.15 35.22
C ILE A 351 37.41 -46.66 36.55
N PHE A 352 36.12 -46.28 36.53
CA PHE A 352 35.41 -45.74 37.69
C PHE A 352 34.47 -46.78 38.30
N ALA A 353 34.59 -46.99 39.62
CA ALA A 353 33.77 -47.92 40.39
C ALA A 353 32.42 -47.31 40.82
N SER A 354 32.32 -45.98 40.89
CA SER A 354 31.11 -45.26 41.26
C SER A 354 31.13 -43.83 40.74
N LYS A 355 29.95 -43.21 40.63
CA LYS A 355 29.81 -41.79 40.33
C LYS A 355 30.48 -40.86 41.36
N ASP A 356 30.53 -41.28 42.62
CA ASP A 356 31.21 -40.54 43.69
C ASP A 356 32.72 -40.42 43.43
N ALA A 357 33.33 -41.45 42.83
CA ALA A 357 34.73 -41.41 42.42
C ALA A 357 34.99 -40.33 41.35
N VAL A 358 34.08 -40.21 40.37
CA VAL A 358 34.14 -39.17 39.33
C VAL A 358 33.95 -37.78 39.92
N LEU A 359 33.00 -37.63 40.85
CA LEU A 359 32.72 -36.37 41.55
C LEU A 359 33.95 -35.89 42.35
N VAL A 360 34.52 -36.77 43.19
CA VAL A 360 35.71 -36.47 43.99
C VAL A 360 36.91 -36.15 43.10
N LEU A 361 37.13 -36.93 42.04
CA LEU A 361 38.23 -36.66 41.11
C LEU A 361 38.04 -35.34 40.36
N SER A 362 36.81 -34.99 39.98
CA SER A 362 36.49 -33.71 39.32
C SER A 362 36.84 -32.52 40.23
N TYR A 363 36.53 -32.59 41.52
CA TYR A 363 36.99 -31.61 42.49
C TYR A 363 38.51 -31.57 42.62
N SER A 364 39.16 -32.73 42.65
CA SER A 364 40.62 -32.78 42.69
C SER A 364 41.24 -32.14 41.44
N ILE A 365 40.62 -32.27 40.26
CA ILE A 365 41.05 -31.62 39.02
C ILE A 365 40.86 -30.10 39.10
N ILE A 366 39.72 -29.62 39.61
CA ILE A 366 39.46 -28.17 39.78
C ILE A 366 40.45 -27.56 40.80
N MET A 367 40.73 -28.27 41.89
CA MET A 367 41.75 -27.89 42.87
C MET A 367 43.15 -27.89 42.26
N LEU A 368 43.49 -28.90 41.46
CA LEU A 368 44.76 -28.94 40.73
C LEU A 368 44.87 -27.77 39.76
N ASN A 369 43.81 -27.44 39.02
CA ASN A 369 43.79 -26.30 38.10
C ASN A 369 44.08 -24.99 38.84
N THR A 370 43.43 -24.78 39.99
CA THR A 370 43.68 -23.62 40.85
C THR A 370 45.11 -23.62 41.39
N ASP A 371 45.61 -24.77 41.85
CA ASP A 371 46.97 -24.92 42.35
C ASP A 371 48.00 -24.59 41.27
N GLN A 372 47.89 -25.16 40.06
CA GLN A 372 48.83 -25.01 38.96
C GLN A 372 48.83 -23.60 38.37
N HIS A 373 47.66 -22.99 38.14
CA HIS A 373 47.55 -21.75 37.36
C HIS A 373 47.35 -20.47 38.17
N ASN A 374 46.91 -20.55 39.44
CA ASN A 374 46.76 -19.34 40.27
C ASN A 374 48.14 -18.78 40.69
N PRO A 375 48.48 -17.51 40.35
CA PRO A 375 49.76 -16.92 40.71
C PRO A 375 49.96 -16.71 42.23
N GLN A 376 48.89 -16.76 43.03
CA GLN A 376 48.99 -16.65 44.49
C GLN A 376 49.54 -17.92 45.15
N VAL A 377 49.48 -19.07 44.47
CA VAL A 377 50.00 -20.34 44.97
C VAL A 377 51.49 -20.43 44.64
N LYS A 378 52.35 -20.28 45.66
CA LYS A 378 53.81 -20.26 45.48
C LYS A 378 54.44 -21.64 45.37
N LYS A 379 53.90 -22.63 46.08
CA LYS A 379 54.35 -24.03 46.04
C LYS A 379 53.28 -24.85 45.33
N LYS A 380 53.57 -25.23 44.09
CA LYS A 380 52.70 -26.04 43.24
C LYS A 380 52.77 -27.51 43.65
N MET A 381 51.66 -28.22 43.54
CA MET A 381 51.54 -29.66 43.73
C MET A 381 52.34 -30.40 42.67
N THR A 382 53.10 -31.43 43.07
CA THR A 382 53.80 -32.31 42.11
C THR A 382 52.88 -33.45 41.65
N GLU A 383 53.26 -34.13 40.58
CA GLU A 383 52.52 -35.29 40.04
C GLU A 383 52.31 -36.37 41.11
N GLU A 384 53.36 -36.70 41.87
CA GLU A 384 53.32 -37.68 42.96
C GLU A 384 52.42 -37.23 44.12
N GLU A 385 52.41 -35.93 44.42
CA GLU A 385 51.52 -35.37 45.43
C GLU A 385 50.06 -35.49 44.97
N PHE A 386 49.77 -35.21 43.69
CA PHE A 386 48.44 -35.37 43.10
C PHE A 386 47.96 -36.82 43.11
N ILE A 387 48.81 -37.77 42.69
CA ILE A 387 48.49 -39.21 42.73
C ILE A 387 48.23 -39.67 44.17
N ARG A 388 49.06 -39.23 45.13
CA ARG A 388 48.89 -39.57 46.54
C ARG A 388 47.59 -39.01 47.12
N ASN A 389 47.21 -37.79 46.75
CA ASN A 389 45.98 -37.14 47.22
C ASN A 389 44.71 -37.83 46.74
N ASN A 390 44.79 -38.59 45.62
CA ASN A 390 43.69 -39.31 45.02
C ASN A 390 43.70 -40.83 45.32
N ARG A 391 44.41 -41.28 46.37
CA ARG A 391 44.37 -42.68 46.80
C ARG A 391 43.02 -43.08 47.39
N ALA A 392 42.62 -44.32 47.14
CA ALA A 392 41.39 -44.94 47.63
C ALA A 392 40.08 -44.24 47.25
N ILE A 393 40.08 -43.26 46.33
CA ILE A 393 38.88 -42.52 45.95
C ILE A 393 37.91 -43.34 45.08
N ASN A 394 38.38 -44.46 44.50
CA ASN A 394 37.59 -45.28 43.58
C ASN A 394 36.85 -46.41 44.30
N GLY A 395 35.91 -46.06 45.19
CA GLY A 395 35.19 -47.04 46.01
C GLY A 395 36.10 -47.80 46.99
N GLY A 396 37.17 -47.15 47.47
CA GLY A 396 38.19 -47.74 48.33
C GLY A 396 39.44 -48.24 47.60
N ASN A 397 39.41 -48.33 46.26
CA ASN A 397 40.56 -48.67 45.42
C ASN A 397 41.27 -47.42 44.87
N ASP A 398 42.52 -47.61 44.40
CA ASP A 398 43.26 -46.58 43.68
C ASP A 398 42.85 -46.55 42.19
N LEU A 399 42.88 -45.36 41.58
CA LEU A 399 42.77 -45.21 40.12
C LEU A 399 44.09 -45.60 39.43
N PRO A 400 44.06 -45.98 38.13
CA PRO A 400 45.28 -46.25 37.38
C PRO A 400 46.26 -45.06 37.44
N ARG A 401 47.53 -45.35 37.72
CA ARG A 401 48.54 -44.32 37.90
C ARG A 401 48.77 -43.53 36.62
N GLU A 402 48.79 -44.22 35.49
CA GLU A 402 48.97 -43.64 34.16
C GLU A 402 47.87 -42.62 33.85
N TYR A 403 46.62 -42.96 34.17
CA TYR A 403 45.48 -42.07 33.98
C TYR A 403 45.59 -40.78 34.81
N LEU A 404 45.99 -40.88 36.09
CA LEU A 404 46.20 -39.71 36.94
C LEU A 404 47.40 -38.86 36.48
N SER A 405 48.45 -39.49 35.95
CA SER A 405 49.62 -38.81 35.38
C SER A 405 49.24 -38.02 34.12
N GLU A 406 48.47 -38.62 33.21
CA GLU A 406 47.95 -37.96 32.01
C GLU A 406 47.06 -36.75 32.37
N LEU A 407 46.15 -36.91 33.34
CA LEU A 407 45.33 -35.82 33.85
C LEU A 407 46.17 -34.68 34.43
N PHE A 408 47.19 -35.01 35.24
CA PHE A 408 48.10 -34.01 35.81
C PHE A 408 48.80 -33.21 34.71
N HIS A 409 49.41 -33.88 33.74
CA HIS A 409 50.12 -33.22 32.65
C HIS A 409 49.18 -32.41 31.74
N SER A 410 47.97 -32.90 31.46
CA SER A 410 46.97 -32.16 30.69
C SER A 410 46.56 -30.87 31.40
N ILE A 411 46.27 -30.92 32.70
CA ILE A 411 45.87 -29.75 33.48
C ILE A 411 47.04 -28.78 33.66
N SER A 412 48.25 -29.26 33.96
CA SER A 412 49.42 -28.39 34.11
C SER A 412 49.80 -27.67 32.81
N THR A 413 49.57 -28.31 31.66
CA THR A 413 49.91 -27.75 30.34
C THR A 413 48.83 -26.81 29.82
N ASN A 414 47.56 -27.19 29.98
CA ASN A 414 46.43 -26.43 29.47
C ASN A 414 45.49 -26.05 30.62
N GLU A 415 45.33 -24.76 30.90
CA GLU A 415 44.44 -24.28 31.97
C GLU A 415 42.96 -24.53 31.63
N ILE A 416 42.17 -24.98 32.62
CA ILE A 416 40.71 -24.89 32.53
C ILE A 416 40.36 -23.41 32.75
N LYS A 417 40.04 -22.70 31.66
CA LYS A 417 39.73 -21.27 31.67
C LYS A 417 38.36 -21.03 32.32
N ILE A 418 38.37 -20.66 33.61
CA ILE A 418 37.17 -20.44 34.44
C ILE A 418 36.80 -18.93 34.56
N ASP A 419 37.68 -18.01 34.14
CA ASP A 419 37.54 -16.55 34.41
C ASP A 419 37.64 -15.60 33.17
N LYS A 420 37.30 -14.31 33.40
CA LYS A 420 37.02 -13.15 32.47
C LYS A 420 37.76 -13.01 31.12
N GLN A 421 38.82 -13.76 30.84
CA GLN A 421 39.59 -13.68 29.59
C GLN A 421 38.89 -14.28 28.36
N MET A 422 37.70 -14.87 28.50
CA MET A 422 36.90 -15.34 27.36
C MET A 422 36.49 -14.22 26.37
N MET A 423 36.60 -12.96 26.76
CA MET A 423 36.36 -11.82 25.86
C MET A 423 37.50 -11.58 24.86
N SER A 424 38.68 -12.19 25.04
CA SER A 424 39.88 -11.83 24.28
C SER A 424 39.96 -12.45 22.88
N ASN A 425 39.33 -13.60 22.65
CA ASN A 425 39.21 -14.21 21.31
C ASN A 425 38.17 -15.35 21.29
N PRO A 426 36.86 -15.07 21.19
CA PRO A 426 35.83 -16.10 21.04
C PRO A 426 35.96 -16.93 19.73
N ASN A 427 36.79 -16.48 18.79
CA ASN A 427 36.86 -16.94 17.40
C ASN A 427 37.96 -18.00 17.12
N GLU A 428 38.53 -18.63 18.14
CA GLU A 428 39.55 -19.68 17.95
C GLU A 428 38.97 -21.07 18.23
N MET A 429 39.35 -22.04 17.39
CA MET A 429 38.98 -23.45 17.56
C MET A 429 39.91 -24.09 18.59
N SER A 430 39.37 -24.44 19.76
CA SER A 430 40.13 -25.18 20.78
C SER A 430 40.03 -26.70 20.53
N PRO A 431 40.97 -27.50 21.07
CA PRO A 431 40.86 -28.96 21.01
C PRO A 431 39.58 -29.50 21.66
N SER A 432 39.12 -28.90 22.77
CA SER A 432 37.86 -29.28 23.43
C SER A 432 36.63 -29.06 22.54
N ARG A 433 36.57 -27.91 21.86
CA ARG A 433 35.50 -27.60 20.90
C ARG A 433 35.54 -28.52 19.69
N TRP A 434 36.72 -28.90 19.22
CA TRP A 434 36.86 -29.84 18.11
C TRP A 434 36.30 -31.21 18.47
N VAL A 435 36.68 -31.76 19.63
CA VAL A 435 36.16 -33.06 20.10
C VAL A 435 34.63 -33.02 20.26
N GLU A 436 34.10 -31.96 20.86
CA GLU A 436 32.65 -31.77 20.99
C GLU A 436 31.95 -31.70 19.63
N LEU A 437 32.51 -30.97 18.67
CA LEU A 437 31.98 -30.87 17.31
C LEU A 437 31.94 -32.25 16.64
N VAL A 438 33.03 -33.02 16.74
CA VAL A 438 33.12 -34.36 16.17
C VAL A 438 32.11 -35.30 16.82
N ASN A 439 31.97 -35.28 18.15
CA ASN A 439 30.97 -36.09 18.85
C ASN A 439 29.54 -35.74 18.43
N ARG A 440 29.21 -34.44 18.36
CA ARG A 440 27.91 -33.98 17.87
C ARG A 440 27.67 -34.37 16.41
N SER A 441 28.70 -34.36 15.57
CA SER A 441 28.55 -34.70 14.14
C SER A 441 28.14 -36.15 13.91
N ARG A 442 28.36 -37.05 14.88
CA ARG A 442 27.93 -38.46 14.81
C ARG A 442 26.43 -38.64 15.05
N LEU A 443 25.82 -37.71 15.78
CA LEU A 443 24.40 -37.74 16.16
C LEU A 443 23.55 -36.74 15.37
N ALA A 444 24.20 -35.76 14.74
CA ALA A 444 23.52 -34.76 13.93
C ALA A 444 22.86 -35.40 12.70
N ASN A 445 21.71 -34.87 12.31
CA ASN A 445 21.08 -35.27 11.06
C ASN A 445 22.00 -34.96 9.86
N PRO A 446 21.92 -35.78 8.80
CA PRO A 446 22.61 -35.51 7.55
C PRO A 446 22.27 -34.11 7.01
N PHE A 447 23.16 -33.59 6.19
CA PHE A 447 22.93 -32.33 5.49
C PHE A 447 21.74 -32.46 4.53
N PHE A 448 20.74 -31.60 4.68
CA PHE A 448 19.52 -31.59 3.88
C PHE A 448 19.79 -30.94 2.52
N GLN A 449 19.57 -31.68 1.45
CA GLN A 449 19.69 -31.20 0.07
C GLN A 449 18.30 -30.81 -0.42
N CYS A 450 18.12 -29.58 -0.88
CA CYS A 450 16.82 -29.06 -1.27
C CYS A 450 16.87 -28.28 -2.58
N ASP A 451 15.79 -28.37 -3.34
CA ASP A 451 15.56 -27.53 -4.52
C ASP A 451 15.01 -26.17 -4.10
N PHE A 452 15.21 -25.16 -4.95
CA PHE A 452 14.82 -23.79 -4.65
C PHE A 452 13.30 -23.59 -4.65
N ASP A 453 12.80 -22.91 -3.62
CA ASP A 453 11.42 -22.45 -3.52
C ASP A 453 11.39 -20.91 -3.38
N GLY A 454 10.56 -20.26 -4.20
CA GLY A 454 10.45 -18.79 -4.24
C GLY A 454 10.07 -18.16 -2.89
N ARG A 455 9.34 -18.88 -2.02
CA ARG A 455 8.99 -18.42 -0.66
C ARG A 455 10.20 -18.30 0.23
N ILE A 456 11.20 -19.17 0.05
CA ILE A 456 12.45 -19.13 0.83
C ILE A 456 13.37 -18.05 0.29
N GLY A 457 13.48 -17.90 -1.03
CA GLY A 457 14.32 -16.86 -1.66
C GLY A 457 14.02 -15.45 -1.13
N ARG A 458 12.73 -15.14 -0.94
CA ARG A 458 12.29 -13.89 -0.32
C ARG A 458 12.77 -13.74 1.13
N ASP A 459 12.58 -14.78 1.96
CA ASP A 459 12.96 -14.75 3.38
C ASP A 459 14.48 -14.76 3.59
N MET A 460 15.23 -15.32 2.63
CA MET A 460 16.70 -15.22 2.54
C MET A 460 17.12 -13.78 2.30
N PHE A 461 16.64 -13.15 1.22
CA PHE A 461 17.04 -11.79 0.88
C PHE A 461 16.62 -10.79 1.97
N ALA A 462 15.45 -10.97 2.59
CA ALA A 462 15.00 -10.14 3.71
C ALA A 462 16.00 -10.09 4.88
N ALA A 463 16.83 -11.13 5.09
CA ALA A 463 17.83 -11.15 6.16
C ALA A 463 19.04 -10.23 5.87
N ILE A 464 19.29 -9.88 4.61
CA ILE A 464 20.45 -9.08 4.17
C ILE A 464 20.05 -7.79 3.40
N ALA A 465 18.76 -7.61 3.11
CA ALA A 465 18.23 -6.57 2.23
C ALA A 465 18.72 -5.16 2.57
N GLY A 466 18.64 -4.74 3.84
CA GLY A 466 19.06 -3.40 4.28
C GLY A 466 20.53 -3.09 3.96
N PRO A 467 21.49 -3.88 4.50
CA PRO A 467 22.89 -3.77 4.14
C PRO A 467 23.15 -3.87 2.63
N SER A 468 22.46 -4.77 1.91
CA SER A 468 22.64 -4.94 0.46
C SER A 468 22.23 -3.70 -0.33
N VAL A 469 21.07 -3.10 -0.04
CA VAL A 469 20.60 -1.86 -0.69
C VAL A 469 21.53 -0.69 -0.39
N ALA A 470 22.00 -0.58 0.85
CA ALA A 470 22.94 0.47 1.26
C ALA A 470 24.29 0.34 0.54
N THR A 471 24.86 -0.86 0.50
CA THR A 471 26.12 -1.13 -0.21
C THR A 471 25.96 -0.91 -1.71
N LEU A 472 24.92 -1.44 -2.36
CA LEU A 472 24.68 -1.25 -3.78
C LEU A 472 24.57 0.24 -4.15
N SER A 473 23.84 1.02 -3.35
CA SER A 473 23.71 2.46 -3.55
C SER A 473 25.04 3.18 -3.38
N ALA A 474 25.82 2.83 -2.36
CA ALA A 474 27.12 3.44 -2.10
C ALA A 474 28.14 3.10 -3.20
N CYS A 475 28.17 1.84 -3.67
CA CYS A 475 29.00 1.41 -4.80
C CYS A 475 28.64 2.17 -6.08
N PHE A 476 27.35 2.34 -6.38
CA PHE A 476 26.91 3.14 -7.53
C PHE A 476 27.34 4.62 -7.40
N GLU A 477 27.29 5.19 -6.20
CA GLU A 477 27.74 6.56 -5.95
C GLU A 477 29.24 6.77 -6.20
N HIS A 478 30.08 5.79 -5.82
CA HIS A 478 31.55 5.88 -5.93
C HIS A 478 32.11 5.22 -7.21
N ALA A 479 31.28 4.58 -8.02
CA ALA A 479 31.71 3.96 -9.26
C ALA A 479 32.22 5.01 -10.26
N GLU A 480 33.43 4.79 -10.77
CA GLU A 480 34.05 5.56 -11.86
C GLU A 480 34.11 4.75 -13.17
N GLU A 481 34.04 3.41 -13.08
CA GLU A 481 34.12 2.50 -14.22
C GLU A 481 32.72 2.09 -14.72
N ASP A 482 32.55 2.03 -16.05
CA ASP A 482 31.29 1.70 -16.72
C ASP A 482 30.80 0.28 -16.39
N GLU A 483 31.73 -0.67 -16.24
CA GLU A 483 31.44 -2.07 -15.90
C GLU A 483 30.78 -2.16 -14.50
N LEU A 484 31.35 -1.46 -13.51
CA LEU A 484 30.82 -1.43 -12.15
C LEU A 484 29.44 -0.75 -12.08
N LEU A 485 29.23 0.32 -12.87
CA LEU A 485 27.91 0.95 -13.00
C LEU A 485 26.88 -0.01 -13.59
N HIS A 486 27.27 -0.83 -14.57
CA HIS A 486 26.39 -1.83 -15.17
C HIS A 486 26.02 -2.93 -14.16
N GLU A 487 27.00 -3.47 -13.43
CA GLU A 487 26.76 -4.46 -12.38
C GLU A 487 25.83 -3.93 -11.28
N CYS A 488 26.00 -2.67 -10.88
CA CYS A 488 25.10 -2.03 -9.91
C CYS A 488 23.66 -1.98 -10.41
N VAL A 489 23.46 -1.69 -11.70
CA VAL A 489 22.14 -1.63 -12.33
C VAL A 489 21.52 -3.02 -12.50
N GLU A 490 22.29 -4.03 -12.87
CA GLU A 490 21.81 -5.43 -12.90
C GLU A 490 21.46 -5.93 -11.49
N GLY A 491 22.29 -5.63 -10.49
CA GLY A 491 22.00 -5.90 -9.09
C GLY A 491 20.70 -5.24 -8.62
N LEU A 492 20.47 -3.98 -9.01
CA LEU A 492 19.24 -3.25 -8.74
C LEU A 492 18.01 -3.96 -9.34
N PHE A 493 18.09 -4.46 -10.58
CA PHE A 493 16.98 -5.22 -11.18
C PHE A 493 16.73 -6.56 -10.49
N SER A 494 17.79 -7.24 -10.11
CA SER A 494 17.70 -8.49 -9.35
C SER A 494 17.01 -8.26 -8.00
N ILE A 495 17.34 -7.18 -7.28
CA ILE A 495 16.60 -6.77 -6.08
C ILE A 495 15.14 -6.45 -6.42
N GLY A 496 14.87 -5.73 -7.52
CA GLY A 496 13.49 -5.46 -7.97
C GLY A 496 12.67 -6.74 -8.20
N ARG A 497 13.27 -7.75 -8.82
CA ARG A 497 12.66 -9.07 -9.06
C ARG A 497 12.41 -9.85 -7.76
N ILE A 498 13.27 -9.70 -6.76
CA ILE A 498 13.05 -10.32 -5.44
C ILE A 498 11.95 -9.56 -4.68
N ALA A 499 12.00 -8.22 -4.70
CA ALA A 499 11.18 -7.37 -3.86
C ALA A 499 9.69 -7.35 -4.24
N GLN A 500 9.35 -7.76 -5.46
CA GLN A 500 7.97 -7.92 -5.91
C GLN A 500 7.16 -8.93 -5.08
N TYR A 501 7.82 -9.78 -4.28
CA TYR A 501 7.19 -10.79 -3.43
C TYR A 501 7.09 -10.34 -1.96
N GLY A 502 6.56 -9.14 -1.70
CA GLY A 502 6.30 -8.67 -0.32
C GLY A 502 7.52 -8.11 0.42
N LEU A 503 8.42 -7.44 -0.32
CA LEU A 503 9.45 -6.54 0.23
C LEU A 503 9.34 -5.16 -0.44
N GLU A 504 8.12 -4.62 -0.52
CA GLU A 504 7.83 -3.37 -1.22
C GLU A 504 8.57 -2.17 -0.60
N ASP A 505 8.74 -2.18 0.72
CA ASP A 505 9.49 -1.13 1.44
C ASP A 505 10.97 -1.09 0.99
N THR A 506 11.59 -2.25 0.79
CA THR A 506 12.96 -2.35 0.29
C THR A 506 13.08 -1.84 -1.14
N LEU A 507 12.08 -2.12 -2.00
CA LEU A 507 12.03 -1.59 -3.36
C LEU A 507 11.88 -0.07 -3.36
N ASP A 508 11.02 0.47 -2.50
CA ASP A 508 10.80 1.90 -2.38
C ASP A 508 12.05 2.65 -1.87
N GLU A 509 12.77 2.10 -0.88
CA GLU A 509 14.04 2.64 -0.39
C GLU A 509 15.10 2.67 -1.49
N LEU A 510 15.21 1.59 -2.26
CA LEU A 510 16.17 1.45 -3.35
C LEU A 510 15.85 2.41 -4.51
N ILE A 511 14.58 2.53 -4.91
CA ILE A 511 14.13 3.52 -5.90
C ILE A 511 14.43 4.94 -5.40
N ALA A 512 14.15 5.24 -4.13
CA ALA A 512 14.44 6.55 -3.57
C ALA A 512 15.94 6.88 -3.57
N ALA A 513 16.82 5.89 -3.35
CA ALA A 513 18.26 6.05 -3.46
C ALA A 513 18.68 6.34 -4.91
N PHE A 514 18.25 5.53 -5.88
CA PHE A 514 18.61 5.72 -7.29
C PHE A 514 18.01 6.99 -7.90
N CYS A 515 16.82 7.42 -7.46
CA CYS A 515 16.26 8.72 -7.83
C CYS A 515 17.17 9.90 -7.44
N LYS A 516 17.94 9.80 -6.34
CA LYS A 516 18.92 10.84 -5.98
C LYS A 516 20.06 10.89 -7.00
N PHE A 517 20.54 9.73 -7.45
CA PHE A 517 21.64 9.65 -8.42
C PHE A 517 21.28 10.14 -9.82
N THR A 518 20.00 10.31 -10.13
CA THR A 518 19.58 11.00 -11.38
C THR A 518 20.02 12.47 -11.43
N MET A 519 20.40 13.06 -10.30
CA MET A 519 20.65 14.50 -10.10
C MET A 519 19.47 15.43 -10.41
N LEU A 520 18.36 14.92 -10.95
CA LEU A 520 17.13 15.65 -11.25
C LEU A 520 16.48 16.23 -9.99
N LEU A 521 16.61 15.53 -8.86
CA LEU A 521 15.98 15.88 -7.59
C LEU A 521 16.83 16.81 -6.71
N ASN A 522 17.98 17.31 -7.20
CA ASN A 522 18.81 18.23 -6.42
C ASN A 522 18.09 19.56 -6.20
N PRO A 523 17.75 19.93 -4.94
CA PRO A 523 16.95 21.12 -4.66
C PRO A 523 17.72 22.44 -4.78
N TYR A 524 19.05 22.39 -4.91
CA TYR A 524 19.92 23.57 -4.97
C TYR A 524 20.45 23.87 -6.38
N ALA A 525 20.32 22.93 -7.32
CA ALA A 525 20.81 23.09 -8.68
C ALA A 525 19.85 23.93 -9.55
N SER A 526 20.39 24.88 -10.32
CA SER A 526 19.62 25.60 -11.33
C SER A 526 19.15 24.66 -12.45
N THR A 527 18.18 25.07 -13.27
CA THR A 527 17.71 24.26 -14.41
C THR A 527 18.83 23.98 -15.42
N GLU A 528 19.73 24.94 -15.62
CA GLU A 528 20.88 24.81 -16.51
C GLU A 528 21.93 23.87 -15.92
N GLU A 529 22.24 23.99 -14.63
CA GLU A 529 23.16 23.08 -13.92
C GLU A 529 22.63 21.64 -13.90
N THR A 530 21.32 21.47 -13.72
CA THR A 530 20.68 20.15 -13.75
C THR A 530 20.77 19.53 -15.14
N LEU A 531 20.50 20.32 -16.19
CA LEU A 531 20.59 19.85 -17.58
C LEU A 531 22.02 19.52 -17.97
N PHE A 532 22.99 20.35 -17.55
CA PHE A 532 24.40 20.12 -17.77
C PHE A 532 24.88 18.84 -17.09
N SER A 533 24.51 18.64 -15.82
CA SER A 533 24.85 17.44 -15.05
C SER A 533 24.25 16.20 -15.71
N PHE A 534 22.95 16.24 -16.07
CA PHE A 534 22.29 15.12 -16.73
C PHE A 534 22.90 14.76 -18.10
N SER A 535 23.37 15.75 -18.86
CA SER A 535 23.93 15.51 -20.21
C SER A 535 25.34 14.93 -20.14
N ASN A 536 26.15 15.37 -19.18
CA ASN A 536 27.58 15.02 -19.12
C ASN A 536 27.91 13.87 -18.16
N ASP A 537 27.03 13.55 -17.22
CA ASP A 537 27.23 12.48 -16.25
C ASP A 537 26.54 11.18 -16.69
N LEU A 538 27.34 10.18 -17.05
CA LEU A 538 26.88 8.83 -17.38
C LEU A 538 26.04 8.23 -16.25
N LYS A 539 26.45 8.45 -14.99
CA LYS A 539 25.77 7.92 -13.79
C LYS A 539 24.35 8.44 -13.67
N SER A 540 24.15 9.74 -13.88
CA SER A 540 22.83 10.38 -13.91
C SER A 540 21.93 9.80 -15.01
N ARG A 541 22.47 9.54 -16.20
CA ARG A 541 21.73 8.94 -17.34
C ARG A 541 21.37 7.47 -17.07
N MET A 542 22.31 6.67 -16.55
CA MET A 542 22.09 5.27 -16.18
C MET A 542 21.07 5.13 -15.04
N ALA A 543 21.18 5.94 -13.99
CA ALA A 543 20.23 5.95 -12.88
C ALA A 543 18.80 6.26 -13.38
N THR A 544 18.67 7.21 -14.30
CA THR A 544 17.37 7.58 -14.89
C THR A 544 16.78 6.42 -15.69
N LEU A 545 17.58 5.79 -16.56
CA LEU A 545 17.15 4.63 -17.33
C LEU A 545 16.75 3.46 -16.41
N ALA A 546 17.52 3.22 -15.36
CA ALA A 546 17.26 2.15 -14.40
C ALA A 546 15.94 2.35 -13.63
N VAL A 547 15.72 3.54 -13.06
CA VAL A 547 14.50 3.88 -12.30
C VAL A 547 13.24 3.71 -13.16
N PHE A 548 13.23 4.22 -14.39
CA PHE A 548 12.07 4.08 -15.28
C PHE A 548 11.92 2.65 -15.82
N THR A 549 13.00 1.88 -15.95
CA THR A 549 12.91 0.46 -16.34
C THR A 549 12.30 -0.38 -15.22
N ILE A 550 12.63 -0.10 -13.95
CA ILE A 550 11.97 -0.72 -12.78
C ILE A 550 10.49 -0.34 -12.75
N ALA A 551 10.16 0.93 -12.93
CA ALA A 551 8.77 1.39 -12.95
C ALA A 551 7.93 0.70 -14.04
N ASN A 552 8.51 0.40 -15.20
CA ASN A 552 7.86 -0.37 -16.27
C ASN A 552 7.73 -1.86 -15.96
N SER A 553 8.69 -2.46 -15.25
CA SER A 553 8.77 -3.91 -15.06
C SER A 553 8.10 -4.38 -13.78
N PHE A 554 8.19 -3.59 -12.72
CA PHE A 554 7.76 -3.91 -11.35
C PHE A 554 6.78 -2.88 -10.77
N GLY A 555 6.12 -2.09 -11.63
CA GLY A 555 5.25 -0.99 -11.21
C GLY A 555 4.11 -1.38 -10.26
N PHE A 556 3.69 -2.66 -10.26
CA PHE A 556 2.67 -3.17 -9.34
C PHE A 556 3.12 -3.25 -7.88
N SER A 557 4.44 -3.35 -7.62
CA SER A 557 5.03 -3.50 -6.29
C SER A 557 5.53 -2.19 -5.68
N ILE A 558 5.56 -1.12 -6.47
CA ILE A 558 6.02 0.20 -6.03
C ILE A 558 4.89 0.87 -5.24
N ARG A 559 5.21 1.37 -4.03
CA ARG A 559 4.25 2.09 -3.18
C ARG A 559 4.68 3.53 -3.00
N GLY A 560 5.52 3.81 -2.01
CA GLY A 560 6.07 5.12 -1.70
C GLY A 560 7.05 5.64 -2.76
N GLY A 561 7.73 4.74 -3.48
CA GLY A 561 8.70 5.08 -4.51
C GLY A 561 8.10 5.84 -5.71
N TRP A 562 6.79 5.71 -5.94
CA TRP A 562 6.08 6.48 -6.98
C TRP A 562 6.21 7.98 -6.81
N ARG A 563 6.31 8.47 -5.57
CA ARG A 563 6.54 9.90 -5.30
C ARG A 563 7.84 10.38 -5.94
N ASN A 564 8.94 9.67 -5.69
CA ASN A 564 10.26 10.03 -6.23
C ASN A 564 10.30 9.92 -7.75
N ILE A 565 9.66 8.89 -8.32
CA ILE A 565 9.56 8.71 -9.78
C ILE A 565 8.77 9.87 -10.41
N VAL A 566 7.64 10.26 -9.81
CA VAL A 566 6.83 11.39 -10.28
C VAL A 566 7.61 12.70 -10.18
N ASP A 567 8.35 12.93 -9.08
CA ASP A 567 9.19 14.12 -8.94
C ASP A 567 10.28 14.18 -10.04
N CYS A 568 10.93 13.05 -10.37
CA CYS A 568 11.87 12.95 -11.49
C CYS A 568 11.18 13.27 -12.83
N LEU A 569 9.99 12.72 -13.05
CA LEU A 569 9.20 12.94 -14.26
C LEU A 569 8.82 14.43 -14.44
N LEU A 570 8.42 15.10 -13.36
CA LEU A 570 8.10 16.53 -13.37
C LEU A 570 9.33 17.38 -13.66
N LYS A 571 10.51 17.01 -13.15
CA LYS A 571 11.75 17.71 -13.49
C LYS A 571 12.12 17.52 -14.96
N LEU A 572 12.00 16.31 -15.51
CA LEU A 572 12.22 16.06 -16.94
C LEU A 572 11.29 16.89 -17.83
N ARG A 573 10.04 17.09 -17.41
CA ARG A 573 9.10 18.00 -18.08
C ARG A 573 9.61 19.45 -18.07
N ARG A 574 10.04 19.96 -16.91
CA ARG A 574 10.58 21.33 -16.78
C ARG A 574 11.82 21.55 -17.64
N LEU A 575 12.64 20.51 -17.83
CA LEU A 575 13.80 20.52 -18.71
C LEU A 575 13.46 20.36 -20.20
N LYS A 576 12.17 20.20 -20.57
CA LYS A 576 11.70 19.97 -21.94
C LYS A 576 12.29 18.73 -22.61
N LEU A 577 12.70 17.74 -21.82
CA LEU A 577 13.28 16.48 -22.30
C LEU A 577 12.22 15.39 -22.55
N LEU A 578 10.97 15.60 -22.14
CA LEU A 578 9.86 14.66 -22.40
C LEU A 578 9.29 14.88 -23.82
N PRO A 579 9.17 13.82 -24.64
CA PRO A 579 8.47 13.89 -25.92
C PRO A 579 7.00 14.29 -25.73
N GLN A 580 6.48 15.15 -26.64
CA GLN A 580 5.06 15.55 -26.65
C GLN A 580 4.10 14.34 -26.75
N SER A 581 4.57 13.21 -27.30
CA SER A 581 3.80 11.97 -27.45
C SER A 581 3.47 11.23 -26.15
N VAL A 582 4.10 11.59 -25.01
CA VAL A 582 3.73 11.08 -23.68
C VAL A 582 2.39 11.67 -23.22
N VAL A 583 1.98 12.82 -23.79
CA VAL A 583 0.85 13.63 -23.32
C VAL A 583 -0.41 13.47 -24.18
N GLU A 584 -0.29 13.15 -25.48
CA GLU A 584 -1.47 13.02 -26.34
C GLU A 584 -2.16 11.64 -26.19
N PRO A 585 -3.41 11.60 -25.69
CA PRO A 585 -4.27 10.45 -25.90
C PRO A 585 -4.67 10.42 -27.38
N ASP A 586 -4.69 9.25 -28.00
CA ASP A 586 -5.14 9.09 -29.39
C ASP A 586 -6.53 9.72 -29.56
N THR A 587 -6.58 10.91 -30.15
CA THR A 587 -7.83 11.60 -30.44
C THR A 587 -8.48 10.92 -31.64
N ASP A 588 -9.71 10.43 -31.47
CA ASP A 588 -10.52 9.84 -32.54
C ASP A 588 -10.53 10.74 -33.80
N PRO A 589 -10.39 10.18 -35.02
CA PRO A 589 -10.17 10.92 -36.27
C PRO A 589 -11.42 11.65 -36.83
N ALA A 590 -12.38 12.04 -35.99
CA ALA A 590 -13.69 12.52 -36.44
C ALA A 590 -13.96 14.03 -36.25
N SER A 591 -13.00 14.82 -35.75
CA SER A 591 -13.24 16.27 -35.52
C SER A 591 -12.10 17.18 -35.98
N ALA A 592 -11.44 16.84 -37.09
CA ALA A 592 -10.47 17.70 -37.76
C ALA A 592 -11.07 18.29 -39.04
N SER A 593 -12.03 19.20 -38.89
CA SER A 593 -12.42 20.15 -39.94
C SER A 593 -12.82 21.44 -39.27
N ASP A 594 -11.82 22.27 -38.94
CA ASP A 594 -11.85 23.73 -39.09
C ASP A 594 -10.75 24.36 -38.21
N ALA A 595 -9.60 24.63 -38.83
CA ALA A 595 -8.74 25.79 -38.57
C ALA A 595 -7.47 25.66 -39.42
N SER A 596 -7.54 26.13 -40.66
CA SER A 596 -6.37 26.41 -41.49
C SER A 596 -5.80 27.79 -41.12
N SER A 597 -4.52 27.85 -40.71
CA SER A 597 -3.46 28.72 -41.28
C SER A 597 -2.43 29.19 -40.23
N SER A 598 -1.24 28.57 -40.21
CA SER A 598 0.04 29.23 -40.55
C SER A 598 1.21 28.26 -40.30
N SER A 599 1.96 28.01 -41.36
CA SER A 599 3.11 27.12 -41.50
C SER A 599 4.33 27.52 -40.67
N PHE A 600 5.12 26.53 -40.22
CA PHE A 600 6.48 26.29 -40.75
C PHE A 600 6.90 24.82 -40.52
N ARG A 601 7.29 24.16 -41.63
CA ARG A 601 7.93 22.83 -41.73
C ARG A 601 9.41 22.94 -41.27
N SER A 602 10.13 21.91 -40.82
CA SER A 602 10.34 20.58 -41.41
C SER A 602 10.93 19.61 -40.39
N GLU A 603 10.43 18.37 -40.32
CA GLU A 603 11.23 17.21 -39.88
C GLU A 603 11.13 16.14 -40.97
N SER A 604 12.28 15.79 -41.53
CA SER A 604 12.51 14.58 -42.31
C SER A 604 13.67 13.86 -41.64
N GLY A 605 13.37 12.75 -40.97
CA GLY A 605 14.35 11.86 -40.32
C GLY A 605 13.85 10.41 -40.37
N PRO A 606 14.74 9.42 -40.48
CA PRO A 606 14.47 8.15 -41.16
C PRO A 606 13.69 7.14 -40.32
N ILE A 607 12.89 6.33 -41.02
CA ILE A 607 12.21 5.14 -40.51
C ILE A 607 13.26 4.03 -40.36
N PHE A 608 13.48 3.53 -39.15
CA PHE A 608 14.17 2.25 -38.94
C PHE A 608 13.14 1.11 -38.85
N PRO A 609 13.35 -0.04 -39.52
CA PRO A 609 12.38 -1.12 -39.60
C PRO A 609 12.40 -2.01 -38.34
N ASN A 610 11.22 -2.43 -37.89
CA ASN A 610 11.06 -3.54 -36.94
C ASN A 610 11.48 -4.85 -37.62
N GLN A 611 12.51 -5.53 -37.10
CA GLN A 611 12.80 -6.93 -37.44
C GLN A 611 12.52 -7.81 -36.21
N ASP A 612 11.47 -8.63 -36.30
CA ASP A 612 11.28 -9.82 -35.48
C ASP A 612 12.28 -10.91 -35.90
N PRO A 613 12.92 -11.64 -34.96
CA PRO A 613 13.48 -12.95 -35.25
C PRO A 613 12.68 -14.04 -34.53
N ARG A 614 12.07 -14.93 -35.31
CA ARG A 614 11.58 -16.25 -34.86
C ARG A 614 12.75 -17.25 -34.85
N PHE A 615 12.77 -18.10 -33.83
CA PHE A 615 13.56 -19.33 -33.61
C PHE A 615 15.02 -19.22 -33.11
N SER A 616 15.22 -19.45 -31.81
CA SER A 616 16.17 -20.44 -31.25
C SER A 616 15.92 -20.66 -29.74
N ASN A 617 15.97 -21.91 -29.29
CA ASN A 617 15.76 -22.33 -27.90
C ASN A 617 17.01 -22.07 -27.05
N GLY A 618 16.86 -21.31 -25.97
CA GLY A 618 17.86 -21.04 -24.92
C GLY A 618 17.37 -19.92 -24.02
N HIS A 619 17.41 -20.12 -22.70
CA HIS A 619 16.77 -19.33 -21.64
C HIS A 619 16.89 -17.79 -21.82
N GLN A 620 15.73 -17.12 -21.79
CA GLN A 620 15.56 -15.70 -22.11
C GLN A 620 15.91 -14.77 -20.94
N SER A 621 17.01 -14.03 -21.06
CA SER A 621 17.24 -12.73 -20.40
C SER A 621 17.42 -11.56 -21.40
N SER A 622 17.16 -11.81 -22.70
CA SER A 622 17.64 -10.96 -23.81
C SER A 622 16.90 -9.63 -24.04
N GLY A 623 16.05 -9.16 -23.11
CA GLY A 623 15.24 -7.95 -23.29
C GLY A 623 15.71 -6.70 -22.54
N ILE A 624 16.43 -6.87 -21.42
CA ILE A 624 16.83 -5.78 -20.50
C ILE A 624 18.33 -5.50 -20.66
N ILE A 625 19.17 -6.54 -20.59
CA ILE A 625 20.61 -6.46 -20.90
C ILE A 625 20.82 -5.85 -22.29
N ALA A 626 19.99 -6.24 -23.27
CA ALA A 626 20.00 -5.66 -24.61
C ALA A 626 19.74 -4.14 -24.65
N ARG A 627 19.02 -3.57 -23.66
CA ARG A 627 18.77 -2.12 -23.57
C ARG A 627 19.98 -1.38 -23.03
N PHE A 628 20.65 -1.93 -22.02
CA PHE A 628 21.86 -1.34 -21.46
C PHE A 628 23.07 -1.52 -22.40
N SER A 629 23.16 -2.66 -23.08
CA SER A 629 24.16 -2.86 -24.13
C SER A 629 23.94 -1.91 -25.33
N HIS A 630 22.68 -1.66 -25.71
CA HIS A 630 22.35 -0.65 -26.72
C HIS A 630 22.60 0.78 -26.20
N PHE A 631 22.46 1.04 -24.91
CA PHE A 631 22.76 2.34 -24.31
C PHE A 631 24.26 2.66 -24.38
N LEU A 632 25.13 1.72 -24.02
CA LEU A 632 26.59 1.88 -24.13
C LEU A 632 27.06 2.00 -25.59
N ALA A 633 26.42 1.28 -26.52
CA ALA A 633 26.72 1.41 -27.95
C ALA A 633 26.40 2.81 -28.52
N VAL A 634 25.41 3.51 -27.94
CA VAL A 634 25.05 4.89 -28.33
C VAL A 634 26.05 5.92 -27.80
N ASP A 635 26.85 5.57 -26.78
CA ASP A 635 27.81 6.46 -26.11
C ASP A 635 29.25 6.30 -26.62
N SER A 636 29.51 5.37 -27.54
CA SER A 636 30.84 5.23 -28.15
C SER A 636 31.20 6.50 -28.93
N ALA A 637 32.32 7.12 -28.55
CA ALA A 637 32.77 8.42 -29.04
C ALA A 637 32.96 8.52 -30.58
N GLU A 638 32.94 7.40 -31.29
CA GLU A 638 33.08 7.36 -32.76
C GLU A 638 31.83 7.89 -33.49
N ASP A 639 30.62 7.79 -32.91
CA ASP A 639 29.38 8.26 -33.55
C ASP A 639 29.08 9.76 -33.27
N SER A 640 29.67 10.34 -32.23
CA SER A 640 29.54 11.76 -31.90
C SER A 640 30.21 12.66 -32.94
N LEU A 641 31.24 12.16 -33.64
CA LEU A 641 31.98 12.90 -34.66
C LEU A 641 31.39 12.73 -36.07
N THR A 642 30.61 11.69 -36.34
CA THR A 642 30.13 11.35 -37.69
C THR A 642 28.72 11.86 -37.99
N LEU A 643 27.90 12.20 -36.98
CA LEU A 643 26.48 12.53 -37.18
C LEU A 643 26.04 13.94 -36.76
N GLY A 644 26.88 14.77 -36.15
CA GLY A 644 26.53 16.16 -35.81
C GLY A 644 25.25 16.31 -34.96
N ALA A 645 24.89 15.27 -34.19
CA ALA A 645 23.72 15.28 -33.32
C ALA A 645 24.01 16.18 -32.12
N SER A 646 23.11 17.13 -31.83
CA SER A 646 23.22 17.98 -30.62
C SER A 646 23.14 17.12 -29.34
N GLU A 647 23.83 17.50 -28.27
CA GLU A 647 23.74 16.85 -26.93
C GLU A 647 22.28 16.67 -26.48
N PHE A 648 21.41 17.60 -26.85
CA PHE A 648 19.97 17.54 -26.64
C PHE A 648 19.28 16.36 -27.35
N GLU A 649 19.70 16.02 -28.56
CA GLU A 649 19.16 14.91 -29.34
C GLU A 649 19.56 13.55 -28.75
N GLN A 650 20.78 13.44 -28.21
CA GLN A 650 21.23 12.25 -27.47
C GLN A 650 20.39 12.05 -26.20
N ASN A 651 20.16 13.11 -25.43
CA ASN A 651 19.28 13.07 -24.25
C ASN A 651 17.85 12.61 -24.61
N LEU A 652 17.29 13.10 -25.71
CA LEU A 652 15.97 12.65 -26.18
C LEU A 652 15.94 11.16 -26.55
N LYS A 653 17.01 10.61 -27.12
CA LYS A 653 17.12 9.16 -27.39
C LYS A 653 17.06 8.34 -26.09
N ILE A 654 17.74 8.79 -25.03
CA ILE A 654 17.75 8.12 -23.72
C ILE A 654 16.36 8.17 -23.07
N ILE A 655 15.68 9.32 -23.10
CA ILE A 655 14.32 9.43 -22.57
C ILE A 655 13.34 8.56 -23.37
N LYS A 656 13.52 8.42 -24.69
CA LYS A 656 12.73 7.48 -25.50
C LYS A 656 12.97 6.03 -25.07
N GLN A 657 14.21 5.64 -24.73
CA GLN A 657 14.52 4.30 -24.21
C GLN A 657 13.86 4.00 -22.86
N CYS A 658 13.60 5.01 -22.03
CA CYS A 658 12.89 4.87 -20.76
C CYS A 658 11.41 4.44 -20.93
N ARG A 659 10.83 4.56 -22.13
CA ARG A 659 9.45 4.16 -22.46
C ARG A 659 8.41 4.64 -21.43
N ILE A 660 8.54 5.87 -20.94
CA ILE A 660 7.73 6.43 -19.85
C ILE A 660 6.22 6.30 -20.10
N LYS A 661 5.77 6.46 -21.35
CA LYS A 661 4.36 6.29 -21.75
C LYS A 661 3.80 4.91 -21.39
N ASN A 662 4.64 3.86 -21.47
CA ASN A 662 4.22 2.49 -21.17
C ASN A 662 3.79 2.32 -19.72
N ILE A 663 4.37 3.05 -18.76
CA ILE A 663 3.98 2.98 -17.35
C ILE A 663 2.48 3.30 -17.20
N PHE A 664 2.03 4.33 -17.90
CA PHE A 664 0.65 4.81 -17.80
C PHE A 664 -0.32 4.00 -18.66
N THR A 665 0.09 3.53 -19.85
CA THR A 665 -0.76 2.70 -20.71
C THR A 665 -0.87 1.25 -20.23
N SER A 666 0.21 0.69 -19.65
CA SER A 666 0.23 -0.64 -19.04
C SER A 666 -0.38 -0.69 -17.63
N SER A 667 -0.80 0.47 -17.08
CA SER A 667 -1.47 0.56 -15.78
C SER A 667 -2.73 -0.32 -15.67
N ARG A 668 -3.31 -0.75 -16.79
CA ARG A 668 -4.38 -1.75 -16.85
C ARG A 668 -4.02 -3.08 -16.16
N ASN A 669 -2.74 -3.43 -16.14
CA ASN A 669 -2.24 -4.68 -15.57
C ASN A 669 -1.87 -4.55 -14.09
N PHE A 670 -1.88 -3.33 -13.52
CA PHE A 670 -1.51 -3.13 -12.11
C PHE A 670 -2.62 -3.61 -11.18
N PRO A 671 -2.34 -4.19 -10.00
CA PRO A 671 -3.35 -4.44 -8.98
C PRO A 671 -3.94 -3.13 -8.44
N ASP A 672 -5.07 -3.19 -7.75
CA ASP A 672 -5.75 -2.00 -7.21
C ASP A 672 -4.87 -1.19 -6.26
N GLU A 673 -4.09 -1.84 -5.40
CA GLU A 673 -3.19 -1.14 -4.47
C GLU A 673 -2.11 -0.33 -5.20
N GLY A 674 -1.39 -0.94 -6.14
CA GLY A 674 -0.35 -0.25 -6.91
C GLY A 674 -0.89 0.95 -7.71
N LEU A 675 -2.10 0.81 -8.27
CA LEU A 675 -2.80 1.89 -8.95
C LEU A 675 -3.15 3.05 -8.00
N VAL A 676 -3.60 2.74 -6.79
CA VAL A 676 -3.92 3.73 -5.75
C VAL A 676 -2.67 4.50 -5.32
N HIS A 677 -1.51 3.86 -5.18
CA HIS A 677 -0.26 4.51 -4.82
C HIS A 677 0.27 5.46 -5.92
N LEU A 678 0.21 5.03 -7.19
CA LEU A 678 0.56 5.88 -8.33
C LEU A 678 -0.36 7.10 -8.41
N GLY A 679 -1.68 6.88 -8.31
CA GLY A 679 -2.68 7.95 -8.33
C GLY A 679 -2.52 8.94 -7.19
N ARG A 680 -2.30 8.45 -5.97
CA ARG A 680 -2.01 9.29 -4.80
C ARG A 680 -0.80 10.19 -5.02
N SER A 681 0.28 9.65 -5.58
CA SER A 681 1.51 10.39 -5.85
C SER A 681 1.27 11.51 -6.86
N LEU A 682 0.54 11.25 -7.95
CA LEU A 682 0.18 12.26 -8.95
C LEU A 682 -0.77 13.33 -8.40
N ILE A 683 -1.80 12.95 -7.64
CA ILE A 683 -2.75 13.90 -7.05
C ILE A 683 -2.03 14.83 -6.05
N PHE A 684 -1.12 14.28 -5.25
CA PHE A 684 -0.37 15.07 -4.27
C PHE A 684 0.66 15.98 -4.94
N ALA A 685 1.30 15.52 -6.03
CA ALA A 685 2.19 16.36 -6.82
C ALA A 685 1.44 17.51 -7.52
N ALA A 686 0.25 17.25 -8.05
CA ALA A 686 -0.64 18.29 -8.57
C ALA A 686 -1.02 19.31 -7.49
N ALA A 687 -1.20 18.89 -6.24
CA ALA A 687 -1.49 19.79 -5.12
C ALA A 687 -0.28 20.64 -4.65
N GLY A 688 0.88 20.54 -5.31
CA GLY A 688 2.11 21.23 -4.94
C GLY A 688 2.90 20.57 -3.82
N LYS A 689 2.51 19.39 -3.32
CA LYS A 689 3.22 18.73 -2.23
C LYS A 689 4.58 18.21 -2.72
N GLY A 690 5.66 18.77 -2.18
CA GLY A 690 7.03 18.43 -2.59
C GLY A 690 7.52 19.21 -3.80
N GLN A 691 6.72 20.14 -4.32
CA GLN A 691 7.06 20.99 -5.46
C GLN A 691 7.36 22.42 -4.98
N LYS A 692 8.35 23.06 -5.61
CA LYS A 692 8.60 24.50 -5.48
C LYS A 692 8.31 25.13 -6.83
N PHE A 693 7.38 26.08 -6.86
CA PHE A 693 7.03 26.82 -8.08
C PHE A 693 7.74 28.16 -8.05
N ASN A 694 8.48 28.48 -9.11
CA ASN A 694 9.11 29.79 -9.25
C ASN A 694 8.14 30.80 -9.88
N THR A 695 7.19 30.32 -10.68
CA THR A 695 6.17 31.14 -11.35
C THR A 695 4.79 30.46 -11.31
N PRO A 696 3.68 31.23 -11.34
CA PRO A 696 2.34 30.65 -11.40
C PRO A 696 2.07 29.89 -12.71
N ILE A 697 2.78 30.22 -13.79
CA ILE A 697 2.69 29.50 -15.08
C ILE A 697 3.26 28.09 -14.94
N GLU A 698 4.42 27.96 -14.28
CA GLU A 698 5.03 26.66 -14.00
C GLU A 698 4.15 25.78 -13.10
N GLU A 699 3.47 26.40 -12.13
CA GLU A 699 2.46 25.74 -11.29
C GLU A 699 1.31 25.20 -12.16
N GLU A 700 0.72 26.02 -13.01
CA GLU A 700 -0.40 25.62 -13.88
C GLU A 700 0.01 24.51 -14.86
N GLU A 701 1.19 24.60 -15.48
CA GLU A 701 1.70 23.57 -16.39
C GLU A 701 1.96 22.24 -15.67
N THR A 702 2.50 22.28 -14.45
CA THR A 702 2.75 21.08 -13.64
C THR A 702 1.44 20.41 -13.24
N ILE A 703 0.46 21.19 -12.79
CA ILE A 703 -0.88 20.74 -12.42
C ILE A 703 -1.57 20.10 -13.62
N GLY A 704 -1.58 20.79 -14.77
CA GLY A 704 -2.19 20.29 -16.00
C GLY A 704 -1.62 18.94 -16.40
N PHE A 705 -0.30 18.79 -16.37
CA PHE A 705 0.36 17.52 -16.67
C PHE A 705 -0.07 16.36 -15.77
N CYS A 706 -0.08 16.58 -14.45
CA CYS A 706 -0.45 15.55 -13.50
C CYS A 706 -1.88 15.09 -13.76
N TRP A 707 -2.79 16.02 -14.06
CA TRP A 707 -4.17 15.71 -14.42
C TRP A 707 -4.31 14.99 -15.77
N ASP A 708 -3.48 15.29 -16.76
CA ASP A 708 -3.45 14.55 -18.03
C ASP A 708 -3.01 13.08 -17.83
N LEU A 709 -2.03 12.85 -16.95
CA LEU A 709 -1.60 11.49 -16.58
C LEU A 709 -2.67 10.76 -15.76
N ILE A 710 -3.29 11.43 -14.77
CA ILE A 710 -4.41 10.87 -14.00
C ILE A 710 -5.57 10.49 -14.95
N ASN A 711 -5.87 11.33 -15.95
CA ASN A 711 -6.87 11.04 -16.97
C ASN A 711 -6.52 9.77 -17.74
N THR A 712 -5.27 9.66 -18.21
CA THR A 712 -4.79 8.50 -18.99
C THR A 712 -4.86 7.20 -18.20
N ILE A 713 -4.45 7.24 -16.93
CA ILE A 713 -4.53 6.09 -16.00
C ILE A 713 -5.99 5.69 -15.78
N THR A 714 -6.86 6.69 -15.55
CA THR A 714 -8.28 6.46 -15.28
C THR A 714 -8.98 5.88 -16.50
N ILE A 715 -8.71 6.41 -17.70
CA ILE A 715 -9.27 5.91 -18.97
C ILE A 715 -8.84 4.46 -19.22
N SER A 716 -7.57 4.14 -19.01
CA SER A 716 -7.03 2.78 -19.17
C SER A 716 -7.69 1.77 -18.21
N ASN A 717 -8.21 2.24 -17.07
CA ASN A 717 -8.81 1.44 -16.00
C ASN A 717 -10.33 1.67 -15.84
N ILE A 718 -11.02 2.23 -16.84
CA ILE A 718 -12.48 2.52 -16.77
C ILE A 718 -13.31 1.30 -16.34
N HIS A 719 -12.91 0.09 -16.75
CA HIS A 719 -13.60 -1.16 -16.45
C HIS A 719 -13.67 -1.51 -14.95
N ARG A 720 -12.79 -0.93 -14.13
CA ARG A 720 -12.67 -1.16 -12.67
C ARG A 720 -12.70 0.14 -11.87
N PHE A 721 -13.33 1.18 -12.44
CA PHE A 721 -13.40 2.51 -11.84
C PHE A 721 -13.88 2.51 -10.39
N SER A 722 -14.87 1.67 -10.05
CA SER A 722 -15.42 1.56 -8.69
C SER A 722 -14.43 1.01 -7.65
N ALA A 723 -13.39 0.29 -8.05
CA ALA A 723 -12.40 -0.30 -7.14
C ALA A 723 -11.39 0.73 -6.62
N PHE A 724 -10.87 1.62 -7.48
CA PHE A 724 -9.78 2.54 -7.11
C PHE A 724 -10.22 4.01 -6.93
N TRP A 725 -11.32 4.44 -7.56
CA TRP A 725 -11.73 5.85 -7.51
C TRP A 725 -12.13 6.36 -6.13
N PRO A 726 -12.75 5.57 -5.21
CA PRO A 726 -12.99 6.04 -3.84
C PRO A 726 -11.71 6.51 -3.15
N SER A 727 -10.62 5.77 -3.29
CA SER A 727 -9.30 6.15 -2.77
C SER A 727 -8.78 7.44 -3.41
N PHE A 728 -9.01 7.66 -4.71
CA PHE A 728 -8.65 8.91 -5.37
C PHE A 728 -9.48 10.08 -4.82
N HIS A 729 -10.78 9.88 -4.60
CA HIS A 729 -11.66 10.87 -4.00
C HIS A 729 -11.20 11.24 -2.58
N ASP A 730 -10.85 10.27 -1.75
CA ASP A 730 -10.30 10.51 -0.41
C ASP A 730 -8.98 11.29 -0.45
N ASN A 731 -8.12 11.00 -1.44
CA ASN A 731 -6.90 11.79 -1.68
C ASN A 731 -7.21 13.24 -2.07
N LEU A 732 -8.27 13.50 -2.85
CA LEU A 732 -8.72 14.86 -3.18
C LEU A 732 -9.24 15.61 -1.94
N ILE A 733 -9.96 14.93 -1.06
CA ILE A 733 -10.40 15.50 0.22
C ILE A 733 -9.19 15.86 1.09
N ALA A 734 -8.19 14.98 1.15
CA ALA A 734 -6.97 15.22 1.91
C ALA A 734 -6.18 16.43 1.37
N VAL A 735 -6.09 16.57 0.04
CA VAL A 735 -5.44 17.72 -0.62
C VAL A 735 -6.12 19.04 -0.26
N ALA A 736 -7.46 19.07 -0.20
CA ALA A 736 -8.21 20.27 0.15
C ALA A 736 -7.89 20.81 1.57
N GLN A 737 -7.24 20.01 2.42
CA GLN A 737 -6.85 20.38 3.79
C GLN A 737 -5.39 20.85 3.90
N PHE A 738 -4.64 20.96 2.79
CA PHE A 738 -3.23 21.34 2.83
C PHE A 738 -3.01 22.84 3.16
N PRO A 739 -2.02 23.20 4.01
CA PRO A 739 -1.82 24.59 4.45
C PRO A 739 -1.39 25.59 3.36
N LEU A 740 -0.74 25.14 2.29
CA LEU A 740 -0.15 25.96 1.22
C LEU A 740 -0.74 25.61 -0.16
N PHE A 741 -2.00 25.16 -0.19
CA PHE A 741 -2.66 24.71 -1.40
C PHE A 741 -3.23 25.88 -2.19
N SER A 742 -2.94 25.94 -3.49
CA SER A 742 -3.54 26.87 -4.45
C SER A 742 -4.79 26.23 -5.06
N PRO A 743 -6.01 26.60 -4.60
CA PRO A 743 -7.23 25.88 -4.97
C PRO A 743 -7.62 26.09 -6.44
N VAL A 744 -7.35 27.28 -7.01
CA VAL A 744 -7.86 27.68 -8.33
C VAL A 744 -7.30 26.82 -9.48
N PRO A 745 -5.97 26.80 -9.77
CA PRO A 745 -5.45 26.06 -10.91
C PRO A 745 -5.64 24.54 -10.75
N PHE A 746 -5.55 24.04 -9.51
CA PHE A 746 -5.80 22.63 -9.21
C PHE A 746 -7.24 22.24 -9.52
N ALA A 747 -8.20 22.98 -8.98
CA ALA A 747 -9.61 22.63 -9.11
C ALA A 747 -10.16 22.91 -10.52
N GLU A 748 -9.64 23.93 -11.24
CA GLU A 748 -9.92 24.17 -12.67
C GLU A 748 -9.57 22.94 -13.52
N ARG A 749 -8.31 22.50 -13.46
CA ARG A 749 -7.84 21.35 -14.24
C ARG A 749 -8.52 20.05 -13.82
N ALA A 750 -8.72 19.86 -12.52
CA ALA A 750 -9.46 18.72 -11.97
C ALA A 750 -10.90 18.67 -12.48
N MET A 751 -11.62 19.79 -12.49
CA MET A 751 -13.00 19.86 -12.98
C MET A 751 -13.10 19.48 -14.44
N LEU A 752 -12.28 20.07 -15.30
CA LEU A 752 -12.29 19.75 -16.72
C LEU A 752 -11.94 18.28 -16.98
N CYS A 753 -10.98 17.73 -16.24
CA CYS A 753 -10.60 16.33 -16.32
C CYS A 753 -11.74 15.39 -15.88
N HIS A 754 -12.33 15.63 -14.70
CA HIS A 754 -13.47 14.86 -14.21
C HIS A 754 -14.68 14.93 -15.14
N LEU A 755 -14.94 16.08 -15.78
CA LEU A 755 -16.04 16.23 -16.75
C LEU A 755 -15.77 15.46 -18.05
N LYS A 756 -14.53 15.46 -18.55
CA LYS A 756 -14.14 14.63 -19.71
C LYS A 756 -14.27 13.13 -19.39
N LEU A 757 -13.85 12.71 -18.20
CA LEU A 757 -14.04 11.35 -17.71
C LEU A 757 -15.52 10.99 -17.59
N CYS A 758 -16.33 11.90 -17.05
CA CYS A 758 -17.77 11.75 -16.99
C CYS A 758 -18.38 11.55 -18.38
N LEU A 759 -17.98 12.35 -19.39
CA LEU A 759 -18.45 12.17 -20.76
C LEU A 759 -18.07 10.78 -21.31
N LYS A 760 -16.87 10.28 -21.01
CA LYS A 760 -16.44 8.94 -21.45
C LYS A 760 -17.20 7.82 -20.74
N LEU A 761 -17.44 7.96 -19.44
CA LEU A 761 -18.23 7.02 -18.65
C LEU A 761 -19.69 6.99 -19.10
N VAL A 762 -20.30 8.16 -19.30
CA VAL A 762 -21.70 8.28 -19.74
C VAL A 762 -21.87 7.83 -21.20
N SER A 763 -20.89 8.02 -22.07
CA SER A 763 -20.96 7.48 -23.45
C SER A 763 -20.82 5.95 -23.52
N THR A 764 -20.24 5.31 -22.49
CA THR A 764 -20.21 3.85 -22.37
C THR A 764 -21.33 3.38 -21.45
N ARG A 765 -22.43 2.84 -22.01
CA ARG A 765 -23.58 2.40 -21.21
C ARG A 765 -23.20 1.33 -20.19
N GLN A 766 -23.10 1.70 -18.90
CA GLN A 766 -22.80 0.79 -17.80
C GLN A 766 -24.08 0.44 -17.01
N ALA A 767 -24.16 -0.80 -16.52
CA ALA A 767 -25.28 -1.29 -15.73
C ALA A 767 -25.20 -0.90 -14.23
N ASP A 768 -24.03 -0.44 -13.77
CA ASP A 768 -23.77 -0.04 -12.40
C ASP A 768 -23.84 1.50 -12.24
N MET A 769 -24.53 1.94 -11.20
CA MET A 769 -24.79 3.35 -10.86
C MET A 769 -23.64 3.97 -10.06
N LEU A 770 -22.79 3.14 -9.44
CA LEU A 770 -21.74 3.58 -8.52
C LEU A 770 -20.66 4.45 -9.17
N PRO A 771 -20.12 4.13 -10.38
CA PRO A 771 -19.12 4.98 -11.05
C PRO A 771 -19.64 6.39 -11.33
N GLU A 772 -20.91 6.50 -11.74
CA GLU A 772 -21.58 7.78 -11.98
C GLU A 772 -21.67 8.59 -10.68
N GLU A 773 -22.12 7.98 -9.58
CA GLU A 773 -22.24 8.69 -8.31
C GLU A 773 -20.87 9.19 -7.80
N LEU A 774 -19.83 8.35 -7.92
CA LEU A 774 -18.47 8.65 -7.48
C LEU A 774 -17.81 9.79 -8.25
N ILE A 775 -17.94 9.84 -9.58
CA ILE A 775 -17.39 10.94 -10.38
C ILE A 775 -18.10 12.26 -10.05
N PHE A 776 -19.43 12.24 -9.87
CA PHE A 776 -20.19 13.44 -9.53
C PHE A 776 -19.92 13.93 -8.11
N ARG A 777 -19.60 13.06 -7.16
CA ARG A 777 -19.09 13.47 -5.84
C ARG A 777 -17.78 14.23 -5.97
N SER A 778 -16.83 13.76 -6.79
CA SER A 778 -15.56 14.47 -7.06
C SER A 778 -15.78 15.81 -7.77
N ILE A 779 -16.64 15.86 -8.79
CA ILE A 779 -17.00 17.14 -9.47
C ILE A 779 -17.60 18.11 -8.45
N THR A 780 -18.49 17.61 -7.59
CA THR A 780 -19.16 18.43 -6.58
C THR A 780 -18.20 18.94 -5.50
N LEU A 781 -17.08 18.26 -5.28
CA LEU A 781 -16.03 18.72 -4.39
C LEU A 781 -15.26 19.88 -5.02
N MET A 782 -14.82 19.74 -6.28
CA MET A 782 -13.92 20.71 -6.93
C MET A 782 -14.51 22.12 -7.03
N TRP A 783 -15.75 22.30 -7.50
CA TRP A 783 -16.38 23.64 -7.57
C TRP A 783 -16.80 24.24 -6.22
N LYS A 784 -16.72 23.47 -5.13
CA LYS A 784 -17.02 23.94 -3.76
C LYS A 784 -15.77 24.48 -3.10
N LEU A 785 -14.58 24.12 -3.61
CA LEU A 785 -13.31 24.65 -3.14
C LEU A 785 -13.20 26.14 -3.43
N ASP A 786 -13.55 26.56 -4.65
CA ASP A 786 -13.57 27.97 -5.02
C ASP A 786 -14.69 28.25 -6.03
N LYS A 787 -15.39 29.37 -5.84
CA LYS A 787 -16.50 29.81 -6.70
C LYS A 787 -16.02 30.48 -7.99
N GLU A 788 -14.80 31.04 -7.99
CA GLU A 788 -14.24 31.77 -9.14
C GLU A 788 -14.00 30.85 -10.36
N ILE A 789 -13.81 29.55 -10.11
CA ILE A 789 -13.51 28.56 -11.17
C ILE A 789 -14.68 28.41 -12.16
N LEU A 790 -15.91 28.58 -11.68
CA LEU A 790 -17.09 28.48 -12.51
C LEU A 790 -17.22 29.65 -13.48
N ASP A 791 -16.59 30.78 -13.17
CA ASP A 791 -16.56 31.95 -14.03
C ASP A 791 -15.43 31.81 -15.08
N THR A 792 -14.23 31.35 -14.69
CA THR A 792 -13.07 31.18 -15.59
C THR A 792 -13.25 30.07 -16.62
N CYS A 793 -13.74 28.90 -16.22
CA CYS A 793 -13.83 27.73 -17.12
C CYS A 793 -15.21 27.55 -17.76
N SER A 794 -16.09 28.54 -17.61
CA SER A 794 -17.52 28.46 -17.91
C SER A 794 -17.84 27.92 -19.32
N GLU A 795 -17.14 28.39 -20.34
CA GLU A 795 -17.32 27.97 -21.74
C GLU A 795 -16.94 26.50 -21.95
N ALA A 796 -15.79 26.07 -21.42
CA ALA A 796 -15.30 24.70 -21.57
C ALA A 796 -16.18 23.69 -20.81
N ILE A 797 -16.59 24.05 -19.58
CA ILE A 797 -17.54 23.28 -18.78
C ILE A 797 -18.89 23.18 -19.52
N PHE A 798 -19.39 24.30 -20.06
CA PHE A 798 -20.65 24.34 -20.79
C PHE A 798 -20.65 23.40 -22.01
N LYS A 799 -19.60 23.45 -22.85
CA LYS A 799 -19.48 22.58 -24.04
C LYS A 799 -19.59 21.10 -23.68
N ILE A 800 -18.91 20.65 -22.61
CA ILE A 800 -18.94 19.25 -22.18
C ILE A 800 -20.32 18.88 -21.64
N ILE A 801 -20.93 19.74 -20.82
CA ILE A 801 -22.24 19.49 -20.21
C ILE A 801 -23.36 19.49 -21.23
N SER A 802 -23.37 20.46 -22.15
CA SER A 802 -24.32 20.51 -23.25
C SER A 802 -24.24 19.24 -24.08
N ARG A 803 -23.03 18.73 -24.32
CA ARG A 803 -22.83 17.46 -25.03
C ARG A 803 -23.38 16.27 -24.24
N ILE A 804 -23.12 16.18 -22.95
CA ILE A 804 -23.67 15.12 -22.08
C ILE A 804 -25.21 15.11 -22.12
N LEU A 805 -25.82 16.29 -21.99
CA LEU A 805 -27.28 16.44 -21.92
C LEU A 805 -28.01 16.22 -23.26
N VAL A 806 -27.36 16.55 -24.38
CA VAL A 806 -27.97 16.42 -25.72
C VAL A 806 -27.68 15.06 -26.35
N GLU A 807 -26.44 14.56 -26.25
CA GLU A 807 -26.05 13.29 -26.89
C GLU A 807 -26.35 12.07 -26.02
N PHE A 808 -26.25 12.18 -24.69
CA PHE A 808 -26.37 11.03 -23.77
C PHE A 808 -27.31 11.22 -22.57
N PRO A 809 -28.51 11.81 -22.72
CA PRO A 809 -29.44 11.99 -21.60
C PRO A 809 -29.94 10.68 -20.99
N GLU A 810 -30.09 9.61 -21.77
CA GLU A 810 -30.57 8.30 -21.28
C GLU A 810 -29.55 7.57 -20.40
N ASN A 811 -28.28 7.96 -20.46
CA ASN A 811 -27.20 7.28 -19.76
C ASN A 811 -26.90 7.90 -18.38
N ILE A 812 -27.54 9.03 -18.03
CA ILE A 812 -27.47 9.61 -16.67
C ILE A 812 -28.57 8.95 -15.83
N GLN A 813 -28.18 8.12 -14.88
CA GLN A 813 -29.11 7.30 -14.13
C GLN A 813 -29.26 7.79 -12.68
N THR A 814 -28.26 8.49 -12.11
CA THR A 814 -28.28 8.91 -10.70
C THR A 814 -28.94 10.28 -10.48
N GLN A 815 -29.60 10.46 -9.33
CA GLN A 815 -30.17 11.75 -8.93
C GLN A 815 -29.07 12.81 -8.71
N LEU A 816 -27.91 12.40 -8.17
CA LEU A 816 -26.78 13.28 -7.97
C LEU A 816 -26.23 13.79 -9.31
N GLY A 817 -26.10 12.92 -10.31
CA GLY A 817 -25.64 13.30 -11.65
C GLY A 817 -26.54 14.34 -12.29
N TRP A 818 -27.85 14.07 -12.36
CA TRP A 818 -28.82 15.04 -12.88
C TRP A 818 -28.78 16.38 -12.14
N LYS A 819 -28.69 16.35 -10.81
CA LYS A 819 -28.61 17.57 -9.99
C LYS A 819 -27.33 18.37 -10.32
N SER A 820 -26.18 17.70 -10.40
CA SER A 820 -24.89 18.36 -10.62
C SER A 820 -24.78 18.93 -12.04
N VAL A 821 -25.15 18.18 -13.07
CA VAL A 821 -25.07 18.62 -14.47
C VAL A 821 -26.02 19.79 -14.74
N LEU A 822 -27.26 19.73 -14.25
CA LEU A 822 -28.22 20.83 -14.44
C LEU A 822 -27.88 22.07 -13.59
N HIS A 823 -27.30 21.89 -12.40
CA HIS A 823 -26.80 23.02 -11.61
C HIS A 823 -25.62 23.69 -12.30
N LEU A 824 -24.65 22.92 -12.80
CA LEU A 824 -23.54 23.45 -13.60
C LEU A 824 -24.07 24.20 -14.83
N LEU A 825 -25.06 23.66 -15.55
CA LEU A 825 -25.69 24.31 -16.70
C LEU A 825 -26.23 25.70 -16.37
N VAL A 826 -26.95 25.85 -15.25
CA VAL A 826 -27.46 27.16 -14.80
C VAL A 826 -26.34 28.11 -14.46
N VAL A 827 -25.29 27.63 -13.77
CA VAL A 827 -24.17 28.47 -13.38
C VAL A 827 -23.38 28.95 -14.60
N THR A 828 -23.02 28.03 -15.50
CA THR A 828 -22.32 28.40 -16.75
C THR A 828 -23.18 29.24 -17.66
N GLY A 829 -24.50 29.09 -17.61
CA GLY A 829 -25.47 29.89 -18.36
C GLY A 829 -25.64 31.33 -17.85
N ARG A 830 -24.98 31.74 -16.75
CA ARG A 830 -24.96 33.15 -16.31
C ARG A 830 -24.13 34.03 -17.23
N ASN A 831 -23.19 33.44 -17.98
CA ASN A 831 -22.29 34.18 -18.85
C ASN A 831 -22.98 34.54 -20.17
N PRO A 832 -22.79 35.78 -20.69
CA PRO A 832 -23.52 36.26 -21.87
C PRO A 832 -23.31 35.39 -23.11
N GLU A 833 -22.14 34.79 -23.26
CA GLU A 833 -21.73 34.02 -24.45
C GLU A 833 -22.35 32.61 -24.51
N THR A 834 -22.49 31.95 -23.36
CA THR A 834 -23.05 30.59 -23.21
C THR A 834 -24.54 30.60 -22.87
N TYR A 835 -25.09 31.75 -22.46
CA TYR A 835 -26.46 31.91 -21.99
C TYR A 835 -27.51 31.42 -23.02
N ASP A 836 -27.41 31.90 -24.27
CA ASP A 836 -28.41 31.54 -25.30
C ASP A 836 -28.38 30.05 -25.61
N GLN A 837 -27.18 29.46 -25.68
CA GLN A 837 -27.00 28.03 -25.90
C GLN A 837 -27.50 27.20 -24.72
N GLY A 838 -27.32 27.68 -23.48
CA GLY A 838 -27.80 26.99 -22.28
C GLY A 838 -29.33 26.95 -22.18
N VAL A 839 -30.00 28.03 -22.59
CA VAL A 839 -31.47 28.04 -22.66
C VAL A 839 -31.98 27.13 -23.77
N GLU A 840 -31.35 27.11 -24.95
CA GLU A 840 -31.72 26.16 -26.01
C GLU A 840 -31.49 24.70 -25.60
N THR A 841 -30.42 24.43 -24.84
CA THR A 841 -30.14 23.09 -24.29
C THR A 841 -31.27 22.65 -23.34
N LEU A 842 -31.69 23.53 -22.42
CA LEU A 842 -32.81 23.25 -21.53
C LEU A 842 -34.13 23.05 -22.29
N ILE A 843 -34.41 23.89 -23.29
CA ILE A 843 -35.59 23.75 -24.14
C ILE A 843 -35.57 22.40 -24.88
N THR A 844 -34.41 21.96 -25.37
CA THR A 844 -34.26 20.67 -26.07
C THR A 844 -34.59 19.49 -25.14
N ILE A 845 -34.13 19.53 -23.89
CA ILE A 845 -34.43 18.50 -22.88
C ILE A 845 -35.93 18.50 -22.54
N LEU A 846 -36.53 19.68 -22.32
CA LEU A 846 -37.94 19.80 -21.95
C LEU A 846 -38.89 19.46 -23.10
N SER A 847 -38.49 19.74 -24.35
CA SER A 847 -39.32 19.48 -25.53
C SER A 847 -39.38 18.00 -25.90
N ASN A 848 -38.35 17.21 -25.54
CA ASN A 848 -38.32 15.78 -25.84
C ASN A 848 -38.81 14.97 -24.64
N THR A 849 -40.02 14.43 -24.75
CA THR A 849 -40.67 13.66 -23.68
C THR A 849 -39.90 12.42 -23.21
N ASN A 850 -38.96 11.91 -24.02
CA ASN A 850 -38.13 10.74 -23.67
C ASN A 850 -36.95 11.09 -22.77
N HIS A 851 -36.52 12.36 -22.71
CA HIS A 851 -35.39 12.79 -21.87
C HIS A 851 -35.82 13.15 -20.45
N LEU A 852 -37.13 13.28 -20.20
CA LEU A 852 -37.66 13.50 -18.86
C LEU A 852 -37.96 12.15 -18.18
N SER A 853 -37.40 11.98 -17.00
CA SER A 853 -37.56 10.80 -16.16
C SER A 853 -37.96 11.20 -14.75
N ARG A 854 -38.38 10.23 -13.95
CA ARG A 854 -38.79 10.46 -12.55
C ARG A 854 -37.64 11.01 -11.69
N ILE A 855 -36.40 10.73 -12.07
CA ILE A 855 -35.19 11.08 -11.31
C ILE A 855 -34.75 12.52 -11.62
N ASN A 856 -34.91 12.95 -12.87
CA ASN A 856 -34.45 14.28 -13.31
C ASN A 856 -35.51 15.37 -13.21
N TYR A 857 -36.80 15.01 -13.17
CA TYR A 857 -37.92 15.96 -13.18
C TYR A 857 -37.80 17.06 -12.12
N PRO A 858 -37.52 16.77 -10.83
CA PRO A 858 -37.36 17.82 -9.83
C PRO A 858 -36.16 18.75 -10.12
N CYS A 859 -35.08 18.22 -10.68
CA CYS A 859 -33.87 18.99 -10.99
C CYS A 859 -34.08 19.88 -12.23
N CYS A 860 -34.87 19.43 -13.22
CA CYS A 860 -35.24 20.23 -14.39
C CYS A 860 -36.09 21.44 -13.99
N ILE A 861 -37.02 21.29 -13.04
CA ILE A 861 -37.81 22.41 -12.50
C ILE A 861 -36.89 23.45 -11.83
N ASP A 862 -35.95 23.00 -10.99
CA ASP A 862 -34.99 23.89 -10.32
C ASP A 862 -34.09 24.60 -11.33
N CYS A 863 -33.67 23.90 -12.39
CA CYS A 863 -32.88 24.44 -13.49
C CYS A 863 -33.63 25.55 -14.25
N ALA A 864 -34.88 25.29 -14.62
CA ALA A 864 -35.74 26.26 -15.27
C ALA A 864 -35.99 27.51 -14.40
N PHE A 865 -36.17 27.32 -13.09
CA PHE A 865 -36.27 28.43 -12.14
C PHE A 865 -35.02 29.30 -12.15
N GLY A 866 -33.84 28.65 -12.17
CA GLY A 866 -32.55 29.33 -12.30
C GLY A 866 -32.49 30.25 -13.52
N PHE A 867 -32.83 29.73 -14.71
CA PHE A 867 -32.80 30.51 -15.97
C PHE A 867 -33.85 31.62 -16.04
N ILE A 868 -35.08 31.37 -15.57
CA ILE A 868 -36.15 32.38 -15.54
C ILE A 868 -35.80 33.54 -14.59
N GLY A 869 -35.09 33.24 -13.49
CA GLY A 869 -34.58 34.24 -12.55
C GLY A 869 -33.50 35.16 -13.13
N LEU A 870 -32.82 34.77 -14.21
CA LEU A 870 -31.76 35.59 -14.82
C LEU A 870 -32.34 36.82 -15.52
N LYS A 871 -31.67 37.97 -15.31
CA LYS A 871 -32.05 39.26 -15.94
C LYS A 871 -31.86 39.25 -17.46
N ALA A 872 -30.88 38.51 -17.95
CA ALA A 872 -30.51 38.41 -19.36
C ALA A 872 -31.55 37.66 -20.22
N CYS A 873 -32.50 36.95 -19.60
CA CYS A 873 -33.39 36.07 -20.34
C CYS A 873 -34.54 36.82 -21.04
N PRO A 874 -34.69 36.70 -22.38
CA PRO A 874 -35.81 37.28 -23.12
C PRO A 874 -37.15 36.74 -22.63
N VAL A 875 -38.19 37.58 -22.66
CA VAL A 875 -39.52 37.18 -22.18
C VAL A 875 -40.09 36.02 -22.97
N ASP A 876 -39.91 36.02 -24.30
CA ASP A 876 -40.41 34.95 -25.17
C ASP A 876 -39.83 33.58 -24.80
N LYS A 877 -38.54 33.53 -24.44
CA LYS A 877 -37.88 32.31 -23.97
C LYS A 877 -38.38 31.90 -22.57
N LYS A 878 -38.64 32.85 -21.66
CA LYS A 878 -39.24 32.56 -20.33
C LYS A 878 -40.62 31.95 -20.45
N ILE A 879 -41.46 32.53 -21.31
CA ILE A 879 -42.82 32.05 -21.57
C ILE A 879 -42.75 30.65 -22.19
N LYS A 880 -41.88 30.42 -23.18
CA LYS A 880 -41.69 29.10 -23.78
C LYS A 880 -41.25 28.03 -22.77
N ILE A 881 -40.36 28.35 -21.83
CA ILE A 881 -39.98 27.41 -20.75
C ILE A 881 -41.17 27.12 -19.84
N LEU A 882 -41.96 28.15 -19.49
CA LEU A 882 -43.16 27.99 -18.68
C LEU A 882 -44.20 27.09 -19.38
N ASP A 883 -44.44 27.30 -20.67
CA ASP A 883 -45.36 26.47 -21.47
C ASP A 883 -44.91 25.01 -21.50
N LEU A 884 -43.64 24.75 -21.79
CA LEU A 884 -43.09 23.39 -21.79
C LEU A 884 -43.20 22.72 -20.42
N LEU A 885 -42.97 23.46 -19.33
CA LEU A 885 -43.14 22.92 -17.97
C LEU A 885 -44.61 22.63 -17.63
N ILE A 886 -45.54 23.48 -18.07
CA ILE A 886 -46.98 23.23 -17.91
C ILE A 886 -47.38 21.97 -18.69
N GLU A 887 -46.86 21.79 -19.90
CA GLU A 887 -47.10 20.59 -20.72
C GLU A 887 -46.60 19.30 -20.07
N THR A 888 -45.54 19.36 -19.23
CA THR A 888 -45.07 18.19 -18.47
C THR A 888 -46.11 17.60 -17.51
N MET A 889 -47.17 18.35 -17.18
CA MET A 889 -48.29 17.82 -16.40
C MET A 889 -48.93 16.58 -17.07
N ASN A 890 -49.00 16.55 -18.40
CA ASN A 890 -49.50 15.39 -19.14
C ASN A 890 -48.58 14.17 -18.98
N LEU A 891 -47.28 14.38 -18.82
CA LEU A 891 -46.30 13.32 -18.55
C LEU A 891 -46.44 12.78 -17.12
N LEU A 892 -46.63 13.65 -16.13
CA LEU A 892 -46.89 13.23 -14.75
C LEU A 892 -48.14 12.34 -14.65
N ILE A 893 -49.23 12.72 -15.34
CA ILE A 893 -50.46 11.93 -15.39
C ILE A 893 -50.20 10.56 -16.05
N ARG A 894 -49.39 10.52 -17.13
CA ARG A 894 -49.01 9.27 -17.79
C ARG A 894 -48.19 8.36 -16.88
N TRP A 895 -47.23 8.90 -16.13
CA TRP A 895 -46.44 8.12 -15.16
C TRP A 895 -47.29 7.57 -14.01
N HIS A 896 -48.26 8.36 -13.54
CA HIS A 896 -49.22 7.94 -12.53
C HIS A 896 -50.09 6.77 -13.02
N LYS A 897 -50.67 6.89 -14.22
CA LYS A 897 -51.54 5.86 -14.83
C LYS A 897 -50.81 4.56 -15.14
N ASN A 898 -49.52 4.61 -15.46
CA ASN A 898 -48.69 3.43 -15.71
C ASN A 898 -48.16 2.77 -14.42
N GLY A 899 -48.66 3.15 -13.23
CA GLY A 899 -48.36 2.47 -11.97
C GLY A 899 -46.91 2.59 -11.48
N PHE A 900 -46.14 3.56 -11.99
CA PHE A 900 -44.71 3.70 -11.71
C PHE A 900 -43.88 2.40 -11.85
N SER A 901 -44.28 1.46 -12.70
CA SER A 901 -43.50 0.24 -12.94
C SER A 901 -42.38 0.52 -13.94
N ASP A 902 -41.18 0.83 -13.44
CA ASP A 902 -39.93 0.67 -14.20
C ASP A 902 -38.97 -0.22 -13.40
N HIS A 903 -38.42 -1.22 -14.08
CA HIS A 903 -37.56 -2.29 -13.55
C HIS A 903 -36.20 -1.81 -12.99
N ALA A 904 -35.86 -0.51 -13.06
CA ALA A 904 -34.56 -0.01 -12.63
C ALA A 904 -34.46 0.27 -11.11
N ILE A 905 -35.58 0.53 -10.43
CA ILE A 905 -35.56 1.02 -9.03
C ILE A 905 -35.59 -0.13 -7.99
N SER A 906 -35.91 -1.37 -8.40
CA SER A 906 -35.97 -2.49 -7.44
C SER A 906 -34.61 -2.91 -6.88
N ASN A 907 -33.50 -2.62 -7.57
CA ASN A 907 -32.17 -3.08 -7.16
C ASN A 907 -31.48 -2.13 -6.17
N TYR A 908 -31.77 -0.82 -6.19
CA TYR A 908 -31.10 0.15 -5.31
C TYR A 908 -31.53 0.06 -3.83
N ARG A 909 -32.76 -0.40 -3.54
CA ARG A 909 -33.22 -0.56 -2.13
C ARG A 909 -32.61 -1.78 -1.43
N SER A 910 -32.00 -2.71 -2.16
CA SER A 910 -31.41 -3.91 -1.58
C SER A 910 -29.97 -3.72 -1.06
N SER A 911 -29.22 -2.74 -1.59
CA SER A 911 -27.79 -2.58 -1.30
C SER A 911 -27.44 -1.49 -0.29
N THR A 912 -28.36 -0.58 0.05
CA THR A 912 -28.11 0.50 1.03
C THR A 912 -28.59 0.18 2.46
N SER A 913 -29.07 -1.04 2.72
CA SER A 913 -29.68 -1.43 4.01
C SER A 913 -28.75 -2.19 4.97
N SER A 914 -27.43 -2.25 4.71
CA SER A 914 -26.50 -2.99 5.57
C SER A 914 -25.72 -2.17 6.60
N ASN A 915 -26.07 -0.90 6.88
CA ASN A 915 -25.31 -0.13 7.90
C ASN A 915 -26.12 0.86 8.76
N THR A 916 -27.42 0.66 8.97
CA THR A 916 -28.13 1.32 10.08
C THR A 916 -29.17 0.39 10.68
N SER A 917 -28.95 -0.01 11.93
CA SER A 917 -29.89 -0.76 12.74
C SER A 917 -30.96 0.17 13.31
N SER A 918 -32.17 0.12 12.72
CA SER A 918 -33.39 0.46 13.43
C SER A 918 -34.58 -0.32 12.85
N SER A 919 -35.38 -0.82 13.77
CA SER A 919 -36.35 -1.90 13.70
C SER A 919 -37.61 -1.64 12.87
N SER A 920 -38.02 -2.70 12.16
CA SER A 920 -39.36 -3.30 12.04
C SER A 920 -40.58 -2.47 11.61
N LEU A 921 -41.39 -3.15 10.77
CA LEU A 921 -42.78 -2.89 10.36
C LEU A 921 -42.95 -1.88 9.24
N GLU A 922 -42.88 -2.35 7.99
CA GLU A 922 -43.76 -1.88 6.90
C GLU A 922 -43.60 -2.74 5.64
N GLU A 923 -44.23 -3.93 5.63
CA GLU A 923 -44.34 -4.78 4.42
C GLU A 923 -45.67 -4.62 3.66
N ASN A 924 -46.53 -3.65 4.03
CA ASN A 924 -47.83 -3.41 3.39
C ASN A 924 -47.95 -2.11 2.56
N SER A 925 -46.86 -1.38 2.28
CA SER A 925 -46.92 -0.01 1.71
C SER A 925 -46.55 0.12 0.22
N LYS A 926 -46.60 -0.95 -0.58
CA LYS A 926 -46.21 -0.89 -2.01
C LYS A 926 -47.17 -0.08 -2.91
N SER A 927 -48.43 0.13 -2.53
CA SER A 927 -49.39 0.96 -3.28
C SER A 927 -49.51 2.40 -2.77
N LEU A 928 -49.04 2.69 -1.56
CA LEU A 928 -49.15 4.01 -0.92
C LEU A 928 -47.94 4.92 -1.21
N GLY A 929 -46.81 4.34 -1.62
CA GLY A 929 -45.59 5.10 -1.95
C GLY A 929 -45.62 5.79 -3.32
N THR A 930 -46.38 5.25 -4.28
CA THR A 930 -46.44 5.73 -5.67
C THR A 930 -47.31 6.98 -5.83
N SER A 931 -48.47 7.03 -5.17
CA SER A 931 -49.34 8.21 -5.15
C SER A 931 -48.68 9.43 -4.51
N ASN A 932 -47.88 9.23 -3.46
CA ASN A 932 -47.12 10.29 -2.81
C ASN A 932 -46.02 10.91 -3.70
N LEU A 933 -45.43 10.15 -4.62
CA LEU A 933 -44.33 10.65 -5.47
C LEU A 933 -44.82 11.57 -6.59
N ALA A 934 -45.90 11.21 -7.30
CA ALA A 934 -46.55 12.10 -8.28
C ALA A 934 -47.01 13.39 -7.61
N LEU A 935 -47.58 13.27 -6.41
CA LEU A 935 -48.09 14.42 -5.67
C LEU A 935 -46.97 15.37 -5.25
N ASN A 936 -45.82 14.86 -4.79
CA ASN A 936 -44.66 15.68 -4.47
C ASN A 936 -44.10 16.39 -5.71
N MET A 937 -44.09 15.73 -6.89
CA MET A 937 -43.68 16.36 -8.15
C MET A 937 -44.64 17.45 -8.61
N PHE A 938 -45.95 17.23 -8.45
CA PHE A 938 -46.98 18.23 -8.72
C PHE A 938 -46.84 19.45 -7.80
N VAL A 939 -46.68 19.22 -6.49
CA VAL A 939 -46.47 20.31 -5.52
C VAL A 939 -45.22 21.10 -5.88
N LYS A 940 -44.13 20.45 -6.29
CA LYS A 940 -42.91 21.14 -6.72
C LYS A 940 -43.11 22.01 -7.97
N LEU A 941 -43.85 21.52 -8.97
CA LEU A 941 -44.24 22.32 -10.14
C LEU A 941 -45.12 23.52 -9.73
N GLY A 942 -46.06 23.29 -8.81
CA GLY A 942 -46.90 24.34 -8.23
C GLY A 942 -46.10 25.40 -7.49
N GLU A 943 -45.17 25.01 -6.61
CA GLU A 943 -44.26 25.92 -5.90
C GLU A 943 -43.39 26.73 -6.86
N PHE A 944 -42.92 26.11 -7.95
CA PHE A 944 -42.17 26.79 -9.01
C PHE A 944 -43.00 27.87 -9.71
N LEU A 945 -44.23 27.56 -10.12
CA LEU A 945 -45.13 28.54 -10.74
C LEU A 945 -45.53 29.64 -9.75
N LYS A 946 -45.77 29.27 -8.48
CA LYS A 946 -46.03 30.22 -7.39
C LYS A 946 -44.85 31.16 -7.18
N ASN A 947 -43.61 30.66 -7.13
CA ASN A 947 -42.44 31.51 -6.97
C ASN A 947 -42.19 32.39 -8.22
N THR A 948 -42.47 31.86 -9.41
CA THR A 948 -42.38 32.62 -10.67
C THR A 948 -43.49 33.68 -10.81
N SER A 949 -44.62 33.51 -10.12
CA SER A 949 -45.67 34.54 -10.03
C SER A 949 -45.19 35.84 -9.36
N LEU A 950 -44.04 35.82 -8.69
CA LEU A 950 -43.40 36.98 -8.08
C LEU A 950 -42.32 37.62 -8.97
N ALA A 951 -42.23 37.23 -10.25
CA ALA A 951 -41.28 37.81 -11.20
C ALA A 951 -41.47 39.33 -11.38
N ARG A 952 -40.40 40.06 -11.69
CA ARG A 952 -40.52 41.53 -11.87
C ARG A 952 -41.37 41.94 -13.08
N ARG A 953 -41.33 41.16 -14.17
CA ARG A 953 -42.07 41.47 -15.41
C ARG A 953 -43.48 40.92 -15.34
N GLU A 954 -44.46 41.76 -15.69
CA GLU A 954 -45.89 41.44 -15.64
C GLU A 954 -46.27 40.23 -16.48
N GLU A 955 -45.79 40.17 -17.72
CA GLU A 955 -46.11 39.11 -18.68
C GLU A 955 -45.75 37.72 -18.11
N VAL A 956 -44.55 37.59 -17.53
CA VAL A 956 -44.08 36.33 -16.93
C VAL A 956 -44.88 35.98 -15.67
N ARG A 957 -45.22 36.96 -14.82
CA ARG A 957 -46.05 36.71 -13.63
C ARG A 957 -47.44 36.21 -13.99
N ASN A 958 -48.11 36.96 -14.87
CA ASN A 958 -49.49 36.67 -15.25
C ASN A 958 -49.57 35.32 -15.97
N HIS A 959 -48.57 35.00 -16.79
CA HIS A 959 -48.46 33.70 -17.43
C HIS A 959 -48.24 32.56 -16.43
N ALA A 960 -47.39 32.74 -15.42
CA ALA A 960 -47.21 31.74 -14.36
C ALA A 960 -48.50 31.51 -13.53
N ILE A 961 -49.25 32.57 -13.22
CA ILE A 961 -50.54 32.49 -12.53
C ILE A 961 -51.59 31.75 -13.39
N GLN A 962 -51.65 32.07 -14.68
CA GLN A 962 -52.53 31.39 -15.63
C GLN A 962 -52.14 29.91 -15.80
N GLY A 963 -50.83 29.63 -15.89
CA GLY A 963 -50.29 28.27 -15.90
C GLY A 963 -50.71 27.47 -14.67
N LEU A 964 -50.63 28.09 -13.48
CA LEU A 964 -51.12 27.48 -12.25
C LEU A 964 -52.61 27.10 -12.38
N GLY A 965 -53.44 28.04 -12.83
CA GLY A 965 -54.87 27.80 -13.07
C GLY A 965 -55.16 26.68 -14.06
N SER A 966 -54.28 26.46 -15.04
CA SER A 966 -54.43 25.39 -16.04
C SER A 966 -54.01 24.00 -15.54
N ILE A 967 -53.02 23.89 -14.65
CA ILE A 967 -52.54 22.59 -14.15
C ILE A 967 -53.43 22.00 -13.05
N PHE A 968 -54.13 22.84 -12.28
CA PHE A 968 -54.98 22.37 -11.17
C PHE A 968 -56.15 21.48 -11.63
N PRO A 969 -56.93 21.82 -12.67
CA PRO A 969 -57.96 20.93 -13.19
C PRO A 969 -57.41 19.60 -13.71
N LEU A 970 -56.22 19.62 -14.33
CA LEU A 970 -55.55 18.41 -14.82
C LEU A 970 -55.10 17.49 -13.67
N ALA A 971 -54.86 18.05 -12.49
CA ALA A 971 -54.42 17.34 -11.30
C ALA A 971 -55.45 16.33 -10.76
N GLU A 972 -56.72 16.47 -11.11
CA GLU A 972 -57.77 15.48 -10.78
C GLU A 972 -57.41 14.05 -11.25
N ASN A 973 -56.67 13.93 -12.36
CA ASN A 973 -56.21 12.65 -12.91
C ASN A 973 -55.07 11.96 -12.11
N LEU A 974 -54.61 12.58 -11.02
CA LEU A 974 -53.56 12.06 -10.12
C LEU A 974 -54.13 11.46 -8.82
N ASP A 975 -55.44 11.22 -8.73
CA ASP A 975 -56.14 10.61 -7.59
C ASP A 975 -55.80 11.26 -6.22
N PHE A 976 -55.97 12.58 -6.13
CA PHE A 976 -55.70 13.33 -4.89
C PHE A 976 -56.55 12.82 -3.71
N SER A 977 -55.89 12.48 -2.60
CA SER A 977 -56.59 12.33 -1.33
C SER A 977 -57.08 13.69 -0.80
N SER A 978 -58.14 13.69 0.00
CA SER A 978 -58.67 14.88 0.68
C SER A 978 -57.60 15.61 1.52
N THR A 979 -56.65 14.88 2.11
CA THR A 979 -55.52 15.45 2.86
C THR A 979 -54.44 16.06 1.96
N SER A 980 -54.13 15.42 0.85
CA SER A 980 -53.09 15.87 -0.07
C SER A 980 -53.53 17.08 -0.90
N CYS A 981 -54.82 17.16 -1.25
CA CYS A 981 -55.41 18.33 -1.90
C CYS A 981 -55.28 19.57 -1.01
N MET A 982 -55.70 19.49 0.25
CA MET A 982 -55.56 20.60 1.22
C MET A 982 -54.10 21.02 1.43
N LYS A 983 -53.16 20.06 1.48
CA LYS A 983 -51.71 20.37 1.55
C LYS A 983 -51.26 21.19 0.34
N CYS A 984 -51.71 20.86 -0.87
CA CYS A 984 -51.34 21.60 -2.07
C CYS A 984 -51.87 23.05 -2.04
N PHE A 985 -53.12 23.27 -1.62
CA PHE A 985 -53.64 24.63 -1.44
C PHE A 985 -52.81 25.44 -0.43
N ASN A 986 -52.45 24.83 0.71
CA ASN A 986 -51.70 25.50 1.76
C ASN A 986 -50.24 25.78 1.40
N LEU A 987 -49.62 25.00 0.51
CA LEU A 987 -48.22 25.20 0.08
C LEU A 987 -48.10 26.07 -1.18
N VAL A 988 -49.10 26.08 -2.06
CA VAL A 988 -49.01 26.69 -3.38
C VAL A 988 -50.00 27.84 -3.55
N VAL A 989 -51.30 27.57 -3.56
CA VAL A 989 -52.33 28.55 -3.98
C VAL A 989 -52.52 29.66 -2.95
N CYS A 990 -52.66 29.30 -1.68
CA CYS A 990 -52.85 30.25 -0.60
C CYS A 990 -51.61 31.15 -0.40
N PRO A 991 -50.37 30.61 -0.32
CA PRO A 991 -49.17 31.44 -0.28
C PRO A 991 -48.96 32.32 -1.50
N MET A 992 -49.37 31.90 -2.70
CA MET A 992 -49.29 32.75 -3.91
C MET A 992 -50.11 34.04 -3.74
N VAL A 993 -51.35 33.91 -3.25
CA VAL A 993 -52.23 35.06 -3.00
C VAL A 993 -51.67 35.95 -1.89
N ASP A 994 -51.20 35.33 -0.80
CA ASP A 994 -50.63 36.03 0.35
C ASP A 994 -49.37 36.85 -0.06
N ASP A 995 -48.44 36.24 -0.79
CA ASP A 995 -47.21 36.89 -1.25
C ASP A 995 -47.49 38.02 -2.26
N LEU A 996 -48.43 37.82 -3.19
CA LEU A 996 -48.84 38.86 -4.14
C LEU A 996 -49.51 40.03 -3.44
N HIS A 997 -50.36 39.76 -2.45
CA HIS A 997 -50.97 40.78 -1.61
C HIS A 997 -49.91 41.56 -0.81
N GLU A 998 -48.92 40.88 -0.22
CA GLU A 998 -47.81 41.54 0.44
C GLU A 998 -47.04 42.46 -0.52
N LYS A 999 -46.78 42.02 -1.76
CA LYS A 999 -46.14 42.88 -2.79
C LYS A 999 -46.98 44.11 -3.09
N VAL A 1000 -48.28 43.97 -3.30
CA VAL A 1000 -49.19 45.12 -3.51
C VAL A 1000 -49.09 46.11 -2.34
N LEU A 1001 -49.09 45.63 -1.09
CA LEU A 1001 -48.92 46.48 0.08
C LEU A 1001 -47.55 47.16 0.14
N VAL A 1002 -46.46 46.45 -0.15
CA VAL A 1002 -45.10 47.04 -0.18
C VAL A 1002 -45.01 48.16 -1.21
N TYR A 1003 -45.60 47.96 -2.40
CA TYR A 1003 -45.58 48.96 -3.47
C TYR A 1003 -46.55 50.12 -3.22
N SER A 1004 -47.66 49.91 -2.51
CA SER A 1004 -48.59 50.99 -2.11
C SER A 1004 -47.94 52.05 -1.22
N ARG A 1005 -46.86 51.68 -0.50
CA ARG A 1005 -46.11 52.57 0.41
C ARG A 1005 -44.94 53.27 -0.26
N ARG A 1006 -44.64 52.95 -1.53
CA ARG A 1006 -43.51 53.56 -2.28
C ARG A 1006 -44.03 54.69 -3.16
N GLU A 1007 -43.32 55.81 -3.14
CA GLU A 1007 -43.62 56.95 -4.02
C GLU A 1007 -43.17 56.67 -5.47
N ASN A 1008 -43.93 57.17 -6.45
CA ASN A 1008 -43.69 57.08 -7.90
C ASN A 1008 -43.72 55.68 -8.53
N VAL A 1009 -44.53 54.75 -8.01
CA VAL A 1009 -44.61 53.37 -8.52
C VAL A 1009 -46.02 52.92 -8.96
N GLU A 1010 -46.86 53.87 -9.37
CA GLU A 1010 -48.27 53.61 -9.72
C GLU A 1010 -48.44 52.52 -10.79
N VAL A 1011 -47.64 52.55 -11.86
CA VAL A 1011 -47.73 51.58 -12.95
C VAL A 1011 -47.37 50.17 -12.48
N GLU A 1012 -46.29 50.00 -11.71
CA GLU A 1012 -45.95 48.67 -11.18
C GLU A 1012 -46.99 48.22 -10.15
N LEU A 1013 -47.51 49.13 -9.31
CA LEU A 1013 -48.55 48.81 -8.33
C LEU A 1013 -49.84 48.31 -8.99
N ARG A 1014 -50.30 48.95 -10.08
CA ARG A 1014 -51.46 48.50 -10.87
C ARG A 1014 -51.21 47.17 -11.57
N SER A 1015 -49.98 46.96 -12.04
CA SER A 1015 -49.51 45.69 -12.61
C SER A 1015 -49.54 44.55 -11.58
N TRP A 1016 -49.15 44.82 -10.32
CA TRP A 1016 -49.28 43.86 -9.21
C TRP A 1016 -50.72 43.63 -8.76
N GLU A 1017 -51.56 44.67 -8.77
CA GLU A 1017 -53.01 44.57 -8.51
C GLU A 1017 -53.68 43.63 -9.52
N GLU A 1018 -53.33 43.74 -10.80
CA GLU A 1018 -53.86 42.87 -11.85
C GLU A 1018 -53.41 41.42 -11.70
N SER A 1019 -52.13 41.19 -11.35
CA SER A 1019 -51.65 39.84 -10.99
C SER A 1019 -52.40 39.28 -9.77
N LEU A 1020 -52.65 40.09 -8.73
CA LEU A 1020 -53.41 39.68 -7.55
C LEU A 1020 -54.85 39.28 -7.90
N LYS A 1021 -55.55 40.05 -8.74
CA LYS A 1021 -56.89 39.66 -9.23
C LYS A 1021 -56.91 38.30 -9.91
N ARG A 1022 -55.92 38.05 -10.79
CA ARG A 1022 -55.79 36.78 -11.50
C ARG A 1022 -55.55 35.63 -10.52
N SER A 1023 -54.72 35.84 -9.50
CA SER A 1023 -54.47 34.84 -8.46
C SER A 1023 -55.72 34.52 -7.63
N MET A 1024 -56.55 35.53 -7.33
CA MET A 1024 -57.81 35.35 -6.60
C MET A 1024 -58.84 34.57 -7.41
N LYS A 1025 -58.91 34.80 -8.72
CA LYS A 1025 -59.72 33.99 -9.64
C LYS A 1025 -59.25 32.54 -9.65
N VAL A 1026 -57.94 32.31 -9.79
CA VAL A 1026 -57.35 30.95 -9.76
C VAL A 1026 -57.63 30.24 -8.43
N LEU A 1027 -57.51 30.92 -7.28
CA LEU A 1027 -57.89 30.36 -5.97
C LEU A 1027 -59.36 29.93 -5.96
N THR A 1028 -60.23 30.76 -6.54
CA THR A 1028 -61.68 30.51 -6.60
C THR A 1028 -62.00 29.33 -7.48
N ASP A 1029 -61.46 29.30 -8.70
CA ASP A 1029 -61.67 28.23 -9.66
C ASP A 1029 -61.12 26.90 -9.14
N ALA A 1030 -59.91 26.89 -8.57
CA ALA A 1030 -59.33 25.70 -7.97
C ALA A 1030 -60.14 25.20 -6.77
N PHE A 1031 -60.55 26.09 -5.85
CA PHE A 1031 -61.37 25.73 -4.68
C PHE A 1031 -62.69 25.11 -5.13
N MET A 1032 -63.36 25.75 -6.09
CA MET A 1032 -64.61 25.24 -6.64
C MET A 1032 -64.42 23.86 -7.27
N HIS A 1033 -63.36 23.64 -8.03
CA HIS A 1033 -63.09 22.36 -8.70
C HIS A 1033 -62.90 21.21 -7.70
N PHE A 1034 -62.12 21.43 -6.63
CA PHE A 1034 -61.80 20.41 -5.64
C PHE A 1034 -62.71 20.39 -4.39
N LEU A 1035 -63.79 21.19 -4.38
CA LEU A 1035 -64.65 21.39 -3.21
C LEU A 1035 -65.15 20.08 -2.59
N LYS A 1036 -65.60 19.13 -3.42
CA LYS A 1036 -66.11 17.83 -2.97
C LYS A 1036 -65.07 17.00 -2.22
N LEU A 1037 -63.82 17.03 -2.68
CA LEU A 1037 -62.70 16.30 -2.07
C LEU A 1037 -62.17 16.99 -0.80
N ILE A 1038 -62.17 18.32 -0.75
CA ILE A 1038 -61.66 19.09 0.39
C ILE A 1038 -62.63 19.01 1.58
N TRP A 1039 -63.95 18.99 1.32
CA TRP A 1039 -64.97 18.87 2.35
C TRP A 1039 -64.88 17.59 3.18
N GLU A 1040 -64.50 16.47 2.56
CA GLU A 1040 -64.39 15.15 3.23
C GLU A 1040 -63.29 15.10 4.32
N ASN A 1041 -62.45 16.13 4.43
CA ASN A 1041 -61.38 16.20 5.40
C ASN A 1041 -61.82 16.86 6.72
N GLN A 1042 -61.40 16.27 7.85
CA GLN A 1042 -61.64 16.81 9.20
C GLN A 1042 -61.12 18.26 9.40
N GLY A 1043 -60.15 18.70 8.58
CA GLY A 1043 -59.59 20.06 8.62
C GLY A 1043 -60.38 21.15 7.85
N PHE A 1044 -61.45 20.80 7.11
CA PHE A 1044 -62.11 21.72 6.17
C PHE A 1044 -62.53 23.07 6.77
N ARG A 1045 -63.13 23.06 7.97
CA ARG A 1045 -63.58 24.28 8.67
C ARG A 1045 -62.45 25.30 8.84
N THR A 1046 -61.28 24.85 9.25
CA THR A 1046 -60.11 25.73 9.45
C THR A 1046 -59.57 26.28 8.13
N PHE A 1047 -59.58 25.46 7.09
CA PHE A 1047 -59.16 25.85 5.74
C PHE A 1047 -60.10 26.86 5.11
N TRP A 1048 -61.42 26.62 5.17
CA TRP A 1048 -62.43 27.55 4.67
C TRP A 1048 -62.36 28.91 5.36
N LEU A 1049 -62.18 28.94 6.68
CA LEU A 1049 -61.94 30.18 7.41
C LEU A 1049 -60.65 30.89 6.91
N GLY A 1050 -59.61 30.13 6.56
CA GLY A 1050 -58.41 30.65 5.94
C GLY A 1050 -58.64 31.26 4.56
N VAL A 1051 -59.53 30.70 3.74
CA VAL A 1051 -59.92 31.27 2.43
C VAL A 1051 -60.71 32.57 2.62
N LEU A 1052 -61.69 32.57 3.52
CA LEU A 1052 -62.49 33.76 3.85
C LEU A 1052 -61.63 34.90 4.40
N ARG A 1053 -60.66 34.60 5.28
CA ARG A 1053 -59.70 35.60 5.78
C ARG A 1053 -58.88 36.23 4.66
N ARG A 1054 -58.48 35.45 3.65
CA ARG A 1054 -57.74 35.98 2.48
C ARG A 1054 -58.60 36.90 1.62
N MET A 1055 -59.87 36.50 1.40
CA MET A 1055 -60.86 37.35 0.74
C MET A 1055 -61.05 38.67 1.50
N ASP A 1056 -61.14 38.63 2.83
CA ASP A 1056 -61.21 39.83 3.68
C ASP A 1056 -59.97 40.72 3.54
N THR A 1057 -58.77 40.15 3.63
CA THR A 1057 -57.53 40.91 3.52
C THR A 1057 -57.37 41.56 2.15
N CYS A 1058 -57.71 40.85 1.07
CA CYS A 1058 -57.65 41.40 -0.29
C CYS A 1058 -58.76 42.45 -0.55
N MET A 1059 -59.92 42.32 0.09
CA MET A 1059 -61.00 43.31 0.03
C MET A 1059 -60.60 44.63 0.72
N LYS A 1060 -59.86 44.51 1.83
CA LYS A 1060 -59.40 45.62 2.67
C LYS A 1060 -58.05 46.21 2.24
N SER A 1061 -57.44 45.71 1.16
CA SER A 1061 -56.18 46.27 0.64
C SER A 1061 -56.37 47.73 0.25
N ASP A 1062 -55.55 48.61 0.85
CA ASP A 1062 -55.53 50.04 0.57
C ASP A 1062 -54.34 50.36 -0.36
N MET A 1063 -54.60 51.15 -1.43
CA MET A 1063 -53.56 51.56 -2.40
C MET A 1063 -52.97 52.93 -2.06
N GLY A 1064 -53.33 53.49 -0.91
CA GLY A 1064 -52.82 54.77 -0.43
C GLY A 1064 -53.24 55.91 -1.36
N ILE A 1065 -52.24 56.60 -1.92
CA ILE A 1065 -52.43 57.84 -2.70
C ILE A 1065 -53.01 57.56 -4.11
N TYR A 1066 -52.97 56.31 -4.58
CA TYR A 1066 -53.27 55.94 -5.97
C TYR A 1066 -54.73 55.51 -6.25
N GLY A 1067 -55.64 55.67 -5.29
CA GLY A 1067 -57.10 55.48 -5.47
C GLY A 1067 -57.66 54.12 -4.99
N GLU A 1068 -58.94 53.84 -5.28
CA GLU A 1068 -59.61 52.61 -4.83
C GLU A 1068 -59.15 51.35 -5.60
N THR A 1069 -59.10 50.21 -4.89
CA THR A 1069 -58.83 48.90 -5.50
C THR A 1069 -60.04 48.40 -6.29
N SER A 1070 -59.78 47.85 -7.46
CA SER A 1070 -60.78 47.13 -8.24
C SER A 1070 -61.09 45.73 -7.66
N LEU A 1071 -60.32 45.29 -6.65
CA LEU A 1071 -60.62 44.13 -5.81
C LEU A 1071 -61.93 44.27 -5.02
N ARG A 1072 -62.33 45.51 -4.66
CA ARG A 1072 -63.61 45.78 -3.97
C ARG A 1072 -64.84 45.32 -4.74
N LYS A 1073 -64.73 45.22 -6.07
CA LYS A 1073 -65.80 44.72 -6.95
C LYS A 1073 -65.65 43.22 -7.24
N LEU A 1074 -64.42 42.72 -7.31
CA LEU A 1074 -64.13 41.34 -7.68
C LEU A 1074 -64.34 40.34 -6.53
N VAL A 1075 -63.88 40.67 -5.31
CA VAL A 1075 -63.98 39.75 -4.15
C VAL A 1075 -65.43 39.35 -3.83
N PRO A 1076 -66.41 40.29 -3.81
CA PRO A 1076 -67.81 39.91 -3.65
C PRO A 1076 -68.28 38.91 -4.71
N GLU A 1077 -67.97 39.13 -5.98
CA GLU A 1077 -68.37 38.24 -7.07
C GLU A 1077 -67.76 36.83 -6.92
N LEU A 1078 -66.49 36.73 -6.52
CA LEU A 1078 -65.84 35.43 -6.29
C LEU A 1078 -66.43 34.69 -5.07
N LEU A 1079 -66.70 35.40 -3.97
CA LEU A 1079 -67.35 34.84 -2.79
C LEU A 1079 -68.75 34.31 -3.10
N ARG A 1080 -69.51 35.05 -3.93
CA ARG A 1080 -70.83 34.62 -4.41
C ARG A 1080 -70.73 33.28 -5.13
N GLN A 1081 -69.79 33.15 -6.05
CA GLN A 1081 -69.58 31.91 -6.83
C GLN A 1081 -69.22 30.72 -5.93
N MET A 1082 -68.28 30.90 -5.00
CA MET A 1082 -67.89 29.83 -4.06
C MET A 1082 -69.07 29.36 -3.19
N ILE A 1083 -69.82 30.29 -2.61
CA ILE A 1083 -70.90 29.98 -1.66
C ILE A 1083 -72.09 29.34 -2.35
N MET A 1084 -72.46 29.84 -3.54
CA MET A 1084 -73.51 29.22 -4.34
C MET A 1084 -73.14 27.77 -4.67
N LYS A 1085 -71.88 27.52 -5.08
CA LYS A 1085 -71.41 26.15 -5.33
C LYS A 1085 -71.46 25.25 -4.09
N MET A 1086 -71.07 25.77 -2.91
CA MET A 1086 -71.17 25.03 -1.65
C MET A 1086 -72.62 24.71 -1.26
N LYS A 1087 -73.57 25.55 -1.64
CA LYS A 1087 -75.00 25.28 -1.45
C LYS A 1087 -75.52 24.25 -2.44
N ASP A 1088 -75.15 24.37 -3.71
CA ASP A 1088 -75.56 23.45 -4.77
C ASP A 1088 -75.04 22.02 -4.49
N ASP A 1089 -73.84 21.90 -3.93
CA ASP A 1089 -73.25 20.61 -3.50
C ASP A 1089 -73.74 20.14 -2.10
N ASN A 1090 -74.73 20.83 -1.49
CA ASN A 1090 -75.32 20.54 -0.17
C ASN A 1090 -74.33 20.55 1.03
N ILE A 1091 -73.19 21.22 0.90
CA ILE A 1091 -72.16 21.32 1.96
C ILE A 1091 -72.55 22.39 2.98
N LEU A 1092 -73.11 23.53 2.52
CA LEU A 1092 -73.46 24.67 3.36
C LEU A 1092 -74.94 24.64 3.78
N LEU A 1093 -75.36 23.57 4.46
CA LEU A 1093 -76.71 23.45 5.02
C LEU A 1093 -76.75 23.83 6.51
N PRO A 1094 -77.86 24.41 6.99
CA PRO A 1094 -78.06 24.70 8.40
C PRO A 1094 -78.37 23.39 9.15
N SER A 1095 -77.32 22.76 9.66
CA SER A 1095 -77.36 21.52 10.44
C SER A 1095 -77.17 21.82 11.94
N LYS A 1096 -77.95 21.16 12.81
CA LYS A 1096 -77.77 21.27 14.27
C LYS A 1096 -76.47 20.56 14.68
N GLY A 1097 -75.43 21.36 14.93
CA GLY A 1097 -74.14 20.88 15.44
C GLY A 1097 -72.93 21.09 14.52
N ASP A 1098 -73.11 21.71 13.34
CA ASP A 1098 -72.02 22.06 12.44
C ASP A 1098 -71.91 23.59 12.28
N ASP A 1099 -70.94 24.19 12.97
CA ASP A 1099 -70.73 25.65 13.03
C ASP A 1099 -70.29 26.27 11.68
N LEU A 1100 -70.12 25.47 10.60
CA LEU A 1100 -69.65 25.96 9.30
C LEU A 1100 -70.59 27.01 8.69
N TRP A 1101 -71.90 26.80 8.78
CA TRP A 1101 -72.91 27.73 8.27
C TRP A 1101 -72.87 29.07 9.03
N GLU A 1102 -72.80 29.02 10.37
CA GLU A 1102 -72.72 30.21 11.22
C GLU A 1102 -71.42 30.99 10.99
N ILE A 1103 -70.28 30.29 10.90
CA ILE A 1103 -68.98 30.92 10.60
C ILE A 1103 -69.04 31.63 9.25
N THR A 1104 -69.57 30.98 8.22
CA THR A 1104 -69.64 31.56 6.87
C THR A 1104 -70.57 32.77 6.87
N TYR A 1105 -71.74 32.68 7.51
CA TYR A 1105 -72.69 33.79 7.65
C TYR A 1105 -72.08 35.00 8.36
N ILE A 1106 -71.39 34.78 9.49
CA ILE A 1106 -70.72 35.85 10.24
C ILE A 1106 -69.63 36.49 9.39
N GLN A 1107 -68.72 35.70 8.81
CA GLN A 1107 -67.59 36.24 8.05
C GLN A 1107 -68.04 37.02 6.80
N ILE A 1108 -69.08 36.57 6.08
CA ILE A 1108 -69.59 37.30 4.91
C ILE A 1108 -70.22 38.65 5.28
N GLN A 1109 -70.89 38.74 6.44
CA GLN A 1109 -71.36 40.03 6.95
C GLN A 1109 -70.23 41.05 7.13
N TRP A 1110 -69.01 40.59 7.49
CA TRP A 1110 -67.85 41.47 7.67
C TRP A 1110 -67.11 41.77 6.37
N ILE A 1111 -67.07 40.82 5.42
CA ILE A 1111 -66.29 40.94 4.19
C ILE A 1111 -67.07 41.68 3.09
N ALA A 1112 -68.33 41.28 2.87
CA ALA A 1112 -69.19 41.82 1.81
C ALA A 1112 -70.66 41.86 2.28
N PRO A 1113 -71.05 42.87 3.07
CA PRO A 1113 -72.39 42.98 3.64
C PRO A 1113 -73.51 42.92 2.60
N SER A 1114 -73.26 43.45 1.39
CA SER A 1114 -74.23 43.48 0.28
C SER A 1114 -74.61 42.10 -0.26
N LEU A 1115 -73.76 41.08 -0.08
CA LEU A 1115 -74.04 39.71 -0.51
C LEU A 1115 -74.78 38.89 0.55
N LYS A 1116 -74.83 39.38 1.79
CA LYS A 1116 -75.44 38.67 2.91
C LYS A 1116 -76.91 38.40 2.67
N ASP A 1117 -77.66 39.45 2.31
CA ASP A 1117 -79.12 39.38 2.12
C ASP A 1117 -79.49 38.55 0.88
N GLU A 1118 -78.57 38.46 -0.09
CA GLU A 1118 -78.76 37.72 -1.33
C GLU A 1118 -78.40 36.23 -1.20
N LEU A 1119 -77.31 35.91 -0.51
CA LEU A 1119 -76.82 34.55 -0.34
C LEU A 1119 -77.42 33.85 0.88
N PHE A 1120 -77.90 34.57 1.90
CA PHE A 1120 -78.49 34.00 3.10
C PHE A 1120 -79.85 34.63 3.34
N PRO A 1121 -80.89 34.22 2.57
CA PRO A 1121 -82.24 34.69 2.84
C PRO A 1121 -82.59 34.37 4.28
N ALA A 1122 -83.19 35.33 4.99
CA ALA A 1122 -83.67 35.13 6.35
C ALA A 1122 -84.55 33.87 6.37
N MET A 1123 -84.20 32.90 7.21
CA MET A 1123 -85.02 31.71 7.43
C MET A 1123 -86.44 32.07 7.87
#